data_AF-H3GU89-F1
#
_entry.id   AF-H3GU89-F1
#
_cell.length_a   1.000
_cell.length_b   1.000
_cell.length_c   1.000
_cell.angle_alpha   90.00
_cell.angle_beta   90.00
_cell.angle_gamma   90.00
#
_symmetry.space_group_name_H-M   'P 1'
#
loop_
_entity.id
_entity.type
_entity.pdbx_description
1 polymer ?
#
loop_
_entity_poly.entity_id
_entity_poly.type
_entity_poly.pdbx_seq_one_letter_code
_entity_poly.pdbx_strand_id
1 'polypeptide(L)'
;MAPQSRQKAFLTMEDANTIFNIVCCFFGIGTLSMPSNFARAGPVYATIAMLLMAFANIYATVALSKVMLVAPASVKTFTDVGDWVLGKTGRYLVIVSQMLVCLLLPCAFLVLGSTLLDVLFPDSFSQIFWIIFMAITVVPSCLIPTLKAAASVAFVGCLGTLIADIVGVSILEWEMRGHSSVPTPDVTLHQVLTTFGNLSLAYGASVVVPDLQRQHSEPTRMPRIILVSLGAGSAFFLAVAIAGYAAGGCQLSGNLLFSVVNTSDPSAPSALGFIPNRGAVIMAYLFMQVHIVIAFSTVIQPPFYMAERFILGMHKTPTQDVDVQEKLSTASGSPVVTADPVATPDLEGNYNATNTPGRVLTAEQQRKDKETQELSEYEGTGTVMRYVTLRLCIIAVLVAVSIGLRDHFLDLVDFTGASAITVCCLALPIVFYLKVFWNELPLYERVVAILVICICSVVGCYVMIYAGKNLFNPDTETATFPYCSVENQMEPYYRATKHHVEMTLCAFFRCMVYRNKSVSRERMVCSVLPPTMPSPFYTLEDAKISFNIFCCFCGIGSLSMPSNYARAGPIYATIALLLMAFVNIYATIALSNVIYAAPPSVKTFTDVGAWVFGAPGRYAVMISQLLVCLLLPCAFLVLGSTLLDVLFPDSFSQIFWMVFMAVTVVPVCMIPTLKEASSVALVGCLGTIIADVIGVSILEWEMRGHPSIPAPDVSLHQVLTAFGNLALAYGAAVVIPDLQRQHSQPERMPRIIMVSMGVGTVFFLAIAIAGYAAGGCQLSGNLLFSTVNTSDPSSTSALGFVPNRGAVIMAYLFMHVHIVIAFSTITMPAFFMAERFLLGMHKEQPVIDQELGLDLNEKLSPADPECSYTSNLQDAPKYEDEFAEYRGTLNMLRYMVLRLCILAVLVVASVFLRDHFLDLVDFTGATAVTAGSLVLPLMFYLKVFWTKLPMYERVGSMLIIVVCTVLGVYVMIYAGKNLFNPDSDSATFPYCSDEFQSEPYYVRNATN
;
A
#
# COMPACT_ATOMS: atom_id res chain seq x y z
N MET A 1 7.28 52.34 6.75
CA MET A 1 6.64 51.02 6.66
C MET A 1 7.54 50.01 7.36
N ALA A 2 7.13 49.51 8.53
CA ALA A 2 7.86 48.46 9.24
C ALA A 2 7.75 47.13 8.48
N PRO A 3 8.80 46.28 8.48
CA PRO A 3 8.72 44.97 7.87
C PRO A 3 7.79 44.10 8.72
N GLN A 4 6.69 43.62 8.12
CA GLN A 4 5.83 42.62 8.76
C GLN A 4 6.65 41.33 8.94
N SER A 5 7.00 41.02 10.20
CA SER A 5 7.50 39.72 10.59
C SER A 5 6.41 38.68 10.31
N ARG A 6 6.49 37.97 9.18
CA ARG A 6 5.78 36.70 9.04
C ARG A 6 6.31 35.77 10.13
N GLN A 7 5.51 35.51 11.16
CA GLN A 7 5.80 34.45 12.12
C GLN A 7 6.05 33.17 11.32
N LYS A 8 7.27 32.64 11.37
CA LYS A 8 7.56 31.30 10.83
C LYS A 8 6.64 30.32 11.56
N ALA A 9 5.87 29.53 10.81
CA ALA A 9 5.01 28.50 11.38
C ALA A 9 5.84 27.58 12.29
N PHE A 10 5.29 27.26 13.47
CA PHE A 10 5.96 26.44 14.49
C PHE A 10 6.27 25.02 13.97
N LEU A 11 5.36 24.48 13.15
CA LEU A 11 5.47 23.19 12.46
C LEU A 11 4.94 23.32 11.02
N THR A 12 5.66 22.79 10.03
CA THR A 12 5.23 22.72 8.62
C THR A 12 4.56 21.38 8.29
N MET A 13 3.91 21.26 7.12
CA MET A 13 3.37 19.96 6.67
C MET A 13 4.48 18.95 6.33
N GLU A 14 5.64 19.44 5.87
CA GLU A 14 6.80 18.58 5.66
C GLU A 14 7.36 18.10 7.01
N ASP A 15 7.42 19.00 8.00
CA ASP A 15 7.80 18.64 9.38
C ASP A 15 6.86 17.55 9.92
N ALA A 16 5.55 17.64 9.66
CA ALA A 16 4.57 16.64 10.08
C ALA A 16 4.77 15.27 9.39
N ASN A 17 5.06 15.25 8.09
CA ASN A 17 5.38 14.02 7.36
C ASN A 17 6.64 13.35 7.91
N THR A 18 7.66 14.13 8.24
CA THR A 18 8.86 13.61 8.89
C THR A 18 8.57 13.11 10.31
N ILE A 19 7.71 13.79 11.08
CA ILE A 19 7.25 13.29 12.39
C ILE A 19 6.57 11.93 12.24
N PHE A 20 5.65 11.77 11.28
CA PHE A 20 4.99 10.48 11.06
C PHE A 20 5.97 9.38 10.67
N ASN A 21 6.97 9.67 9.82
CA ASN A 21 8.02 8.70 9.53
C ASN A 21 8.82 8.31 10.79
N ILE A 22 9.24 9.29 11.60
CA ILE A 22 9.97 9.01 12.85
C ILE A 22 9.10 8.18 13.79
N VAL A 23 7.85 8.58 14.03
CA VAL A 23 6.89 7.87 14.90
C VAL A 23 6.65 6.45 14.40
N CYS A 24 6.48 6.24 13.11
CA CYS A 24 6.28 4.92 12.51
C CYS A 24 7.47 3.99 12.79
N CYS A 25 8.70 4.52 12.82
CA CYS A 25 9.89 3.70 13.03
C CYS A 25 10.07 3.20 14.47
N PHE A 26 9.54 3.89 15.48
CA PHE A 26 9.72 3.50 16.88
C PHE A 26 8.43 3.02 17.56
N PHE A 27 7.27 3.24 16.94
CA PHE A 27 6.03 2.54 17.25
C PHE A 27 6.08 1.09 16.75
N GLY A 28 5.22 0.21 17.26
CA GLY A 28 5.18 -1.22 16.88
C GLY A 28 5.67 -2.13 18.00
N ILE A 29 6.76 -2.87 17.77
CA ILE A 29 7.35 -3.76 18.79
C ILE A 29 7.65 -2.99 20.09
N GLY A 30 8.12 -1.73 19.95
CA GLY A 30 8.44 -0.85 21.06
C GLY A 30 7.24 -0.61 21.98
N THR A 31 6.10 -0.17 21.44
CA THR A 31 4.88 0.11 22.23
C THR A 31 4.34 -1.14 22.90
N LEU A 32 4.29 -2.26 22.18
CA LEU A 32 3.78 -3.54 22.67
C LEU A 32 4.58 -4.09 23.85
N SER A 33 5.88 -3.78 23.95
CA SER A 33 6.73 -4.22 25.06
C SER A 33 6.62 -3.35 26.32
N MET A 34 6.01 -2.16 26.23
CA MET A 34 6.01 -1.18 27.33
C MET A 34 5.31 -1.67 28.61
N PRO A 35 4.11 -2.29 28.54
CA PRO A 35 3.49 -2.89 29.73
C PRO A 35 4.36 -3.98 30.36
N SER A 36 5.06 -4.77 29.52
CA SER A 36 5.97 -5.81 29.99
C SER A 36 7.16 -5.24 30.77
N ASN A 37 7.72 -4.11 30.35
CA ASN A 37 8.81 -3.46 31.08
C ASN A 37 8.39 -3.05 32.49
N PHE A 38 7.12 -2.64 32.67
CA PHE A 38 6.54 -2.35 33.98
C PHE A 38 6.27 -3.62 34.78
N ALA A 39 5.83 -4.69 34.12
CA ALA A 39 5.69 -6.00 34.76
C ALA A 39 7.03 -6.57 35.25
N ARG A 40 8.13 -6.34 34.50
CA ARG A 40 9.49 -6.79 34.83
C ARG A 40 10.11 -6.01 36.00
N ALA A 41 10.12 -4.68 35.91
CA ALA A 41 10.88 -3.81 36.83
C ALA A 41 10.01 -3.14 37.90
N GLY A 42 8.69 -3.30 37.83
CA GLY A 42 7.73 -2.54 38.64
C GLY A 42 7.57 -1.09 38.15
N PRO A 43 6.46 -0.42 38.49
CA PRO A 43 6.09 0.86 37.88
C PRO A 43 7.06 2.00 38.21
N VAL A 44 7.66 2.00 39.40
CA VAL A 44 8.58 3.06 39.83
C VAL A 44 9.91 2.98 39.06
N TYR A 45 10.59 1.82 39.11
CA TYR A 45 11.88 1.65 38.44
C TYR A 45 11.74 1.65 36.92
N ALA A 46 10.66 1.06 36.38
CA ALA A 46 10.39 1.11 34.94
C ALA A 46 10.15 2.55 34.43
N THR A 47 9.42 3.38 35.19
CA THR A 47 9.22 4.80 34.82
C THR A 47 10.55 5.56 34.84
N ILE A 48 11.39 5.36 35.86
CA ILE A 48 12.72 5.98 35.93
C ILE A 48 13.59 5.54 34.75
N ALA A 49 13.65 4.24 34.48
CA ALA A 49 14.41 3.67 33.38
C ALA A 49 13.93 4.22 32.03
N MET A 50 12.62 4.26 31.80
CA MET A 50 12.02 4.79 30.59
C MET A 50 12.29 6.29 30.41
N LEU A 51 12.19 7.11 31.47
CA LEU A 51 12.52 8.55 31.39
C LEU A 51 14.01 8.79 31.08
N LEU A 52 14.90 8.01 31.71
CA LEU A 52 16.33 8.07 31.43
C LEU A 52 16.62 7.67 29.98
N MET A 53 15.97 6.62 29.48
CA MET A 53 16.11 6.15 28.11
C MET A 53 15.54 7.11 27.08
N ALA A 54 14.40 7.73 27.37
CA ALA A 54 13.82 8.79 26.55
C ALA A 54 14.78 9.99 26.49
N PHE A 55 15.30 10.45 27.63
CA PHE A 55 16.29 11.53 27.67
C PHE A 55 17.54 11.19 26.86
N ALA A 56 18.13 10.02 27.08
CA ALA A 56 19.36 9.59 26.40
C ALA A 56 19.17 9.50 24.88
N ASN A 57 18.08 8.88 24.41
CA ASN A 57 17.81 8.73 22.98
C ASN A 57 17.42 10.05 22.31
N ILE A 58 16.60 10.89 22.94
CA ILE A 58 16.29 12.23 22.42
C ILE A 58 17.58 13.05 22.30
N TYR A 59 18.40 13.04 23.35
CA TYR A 59 19.68 13.75 23.36
C TYR A 59 20.61 13.24 22.25
N ALA A 60 20.81 11.93 22.15
CA ALA A 60 21.66 11.31 21.13
C ALA A 60 21.17 11.62 19.70
N THR A 61 19.86 11.52 19.46
CA THR A 61 19.26 11.77 18.14
C THR A 61 19.38 13.24 17.73
N VAL A 62 19.14 14.17 18.68
CA VAL A 62 19.34 15.61 18.45
C VAL A 62 20.82 15.93 18.23
N ALA A 63 21.71 15.29 18.98
CA ALA A 63 23.15 15.45 18.86
C ALA A 63 23.65 15.03 17.47
N LEU A 64 23.19 13.89 16.96
CA LEU A 64 23.46 13.44 15.57
C LEU A 64 22.98 14.46 14.54
N SER A 65 21.75 14.95 14.70
CA SER A 65 21.17 15.95 13.81
C SER A 65 22.01 17.24 13.76
N LYS A 66 22.47 17.73 14.92
CA LYS A 66 23.38 18.89 15.01
C LYS A 66 24.73 18.66 14.35
N VAL A 67 25.33 17.49 14.53
CA VAL A 67 26.60 17.12 13.86
C VAL A 67 26.43 17.17 12.34
N MET A 68 25.33 16.63 11.83
CA MET A 68 25.04 16.66 10.40
C MET A 68 24.80 18.07 9.83
N LEU A 69 24.33 19.02 10.64
CA LEU A 69 24.15 20.42 10.20
C LEU A 69 25.47 21.16 10.01
N VAL A 70 26.54 20.73 10.69
CA VAL A 70 27.88 21.34 10.61
C VAL A 70 28.80 20.56 9.65
N ALA A 71 28.45 19.33 9.32
CA ALA A 71 29.23 18.49 8.42
C ALA A 71 29.35 19.10 7.00
N PRO A 72 30.49 18.90 6.31
CA PRO A 72 30.69 19.40 4.95
C PRO A 72 29.72 18.73 3.96
N ALA A 73 29.45 19.37 2.83
CA ALA A 73 28.48 18.89 1.82
C ALA A 73 28.80 17.50 1.22
N SER A 74 30.02 16.98 1.41
CA SER A 74 30.43 15.62 1.05
C SER A 74 29.89 14.54 1.99
N VAL A 75 29.51 14.88 3.22
CA VAL A 75 29.02 13.96 4.25
C VAL A 75 27.49 13.88 4.16
N LYS A 76 26.96 12.77 3.64
CA LYS A 76 25.51 12.62 3.39
C LYS A 76 24.87 11.52 4.22
N THR A 77 25.58 10.43 4.48
CA THR A 77 25.07 9.26 5.21
C THR A 77 25.62 9.20 6.62
N PHE A 78 24.99 8.40 7.49
CA PHE A 78 25.50 8.17 8.85
C PHE A 78 26.94 7.61 8.83
N THR A 79 27.23 6.75 7.85
CA THR A 79 28.57 6.18 7.65
C THR A 79 29.60 7.24 7.26
N ASP A 80 29.22 8.20 6.41
CA ASP A 80 30.11 9.30 6.02
C ASP A 80 30.40 10.22 7.23
N VAL A 81 29.43 10.39 8.16
CA VAL A 81 29.66 11.11 9.42
C VAL A 81 30.69 10.38 10.28
N GLY A 82 30.58 9.05 10.39
CA GLY A 82 31.56 8.24 11.09
C GLY A 82 32.97 8.36 10.50
N ASP A 83 33.09 8.37 9.17
CA ASP A 83 34.37 8.54 8.46
C ASP A 83 34.95 9.95 8.69
N TRP A 84 34.11 10.97 8.68
CA TRP A 84 34.54 12.35 8.90
C TRP A 84 35.03 12.60 10.33
N VAL A 85 34.30 12.11 11.35
CA VAL A 85 34.59 12.43 12.76
C VAL A 85 35.68 11.55 13.37
N LEU A 86 35.67 10.25 13.07
CA LEU A 86 36.59 9.26 13.66
C LEU A 86 37.42 8.52 12.60
N GLY A 87 37.44 8.96 11.35
CA GLY A 87 38.15 8.28 10.27
C GLY A 87 37.59 6.89 9.95
N LYS A 88 38.44 6.04 9.36
CA LYS A 88 38.08 4.67 8.95
C LYS A 88 37.47 3.84 10.09
N THR A 89 37.93 4.03 11.33
CA THR A 89 37.37 3.33 12.50
C THR A 89 35.92 3.71 12.76
N GLY A 90 35.56 5.00 12.67
CA GLY A 90 34.17 5.44 12.80
C GLY A 90 33.30 4.92 11.67
N ARG A 91 33.83 4.92 10.44
CA ARG A 91 33.15 4.36 9.28
C ARG A 91 32.75 2.91 9.49
N TYR A 92 33.69 2.04 9.88
CA TYR A 92 33.39 0.62 10.12
C TYR A 92 32.45 0.41 11.31
N LEU A 93 32.60 1.17 12.40
CA LEU A 93 31.70 1.07 13.56
C LEU A 93 30.25 1.41 13.19
N VAL A 94 30.04 2.47 12.42
CA VAL A 94 28.69 2.82 11.94
C VAL A 94 28.16 1.75 11.00
N ILE A 95 28.95 1.29 10.01
CA ILE A 95 28.50 0.26 9.07
C ILE A 95 28.06 -1.01 9.81
N VAL A 96 28.91 -1.54 10.69
CA VAL A 96 28.63 -2.81 11.38
C VAL A 96 27.40 -2.67 12.29
N SER A 97 27.35 -1.63 13.11
CA SER A 97 26.22 -1.44 14.04
C SER A 97 24.91 -1.14 13.29
N GLN A 98 24.93 -0.30 12.25
CA GLN A 98 23.76 0.01 11.45
C GLN A 98 23.26 -1.19 10.64
N MET A 99 24.15 -1.98 10.03
CA MET A 99 23.75 -3.22 9.33
C MET A 99 23.14 -4.22 10.30
N LEU A 100 23.69 -4.35 11.51
CA LEU A 100 23.14 -5.27 12.50
C LEU A 100 21.72 -4.87 12.93
N VAL A 101 21.45 -3.58 13.23
CA VAL A 101 20.09 -3.10 13.55
C VAL A 101 19.13 -3.41 12.41
N CYS A 102 19.51 -2.99 11.21
CA CYS A 102 18.61 -3.04 10.07
C CYS A 102 18.52 -4.43 9.43
N LEU A 103 19.17 -5.45 9.98
CA LEU A 103 18.93 -6.85 9.66
C LEU A 103 18.11 -7.53 10.78
N LEU A 104 18.47 -7.32 12.05
CA LEU A 104 17.78 -7.97 13.17
C LEU A 104 16.36 -7.42 13.41
N LEU A 105 16.13 -6.12 13.24
CA LEU A 105 14.80 -5.53 13.41
C LEU A 105 13.79 -6.03 12.35
N PRO A 106 14.13 -6.08 11.05
CA PRO A 106 13.31 -6.78 10.06
C PRO A 106 13.06 -8.26 10.39
N CYS A 107 14.04 -8.97 10.94
CA CYS A 107 13.83 -10.34 11.38
C CYS A 107 12.76 -10.44 12.48
N ALA A 108 12.79 -9.53 13.46
CA ALA A 108 11.78 -9.44 14.51
C ALA A 108 10.39 -9.10 13.94
N PHE A 109 10.30 -8.23 12.93
CA PHE A 109 9.04 -7.97 12.23
C PHE A 109 8.47 -9.18 11.49
N LEU A 110 9.32 -10.00 10.84
CA LEU A 110 8.85 -11.23 10.19
C LEU A 110 8.31 -12.25 11.20
N VAL A 111 8.99 -12.43 12.33
CA VAL A 111 8.57 -13.37 13.40
C VAL A 111 7.31 -12.87 14.11
N LEU A 112 7.24 -11.57 14.43
CA LEU A 112 6.04 -10.99 15.03
C LEU A 112 4.87 -11.11 14.05
N GLY A 113 5.04 -10.68 12.81
CA GLY A 113 4.01 -10.74 11.78
C GLY A 113 3.52 -12.15 11.49
N SER A 114 4.38 -13.17 11.54
CA SER A 114 3.95 -14.56 11.42
C SER A 114 3.13 -15.03 12.61
N THR A 115 3.50 -14.62 13.82
CA THR A 115 2.75 -14.97 15.05
C THR A 115 1.37 -14.32 15.07
N LEU A 116 1.25 -13.08 14.57
CA LEU A 116 -0.04 -12.42 14.42
C LEU A 116 -0.93 -13.13 13.40
N LEU A 117 -0.38 -13.57 12.27
CA LEU A 117 -1.13 -14.34 11.27
C LEU A 117 -1.55 -15.71 11.79
N ASP A 118 -0.72 -16.37 12.59
CA ASP A 118 -1.04 -17.65 13.21
C ASP A 118 -2.25 -17.54 14.16
N VAL A 119 -2.33 -16.44 14.91
CA VAL A 119 -3.49 -16.14 15.78
C VAL A 119 -4.72 -15.71 14.98
N LEU A 120 -4.57 -14.96 13.89
CA LEU A 120 -5.67 -14.57 13.01
C LEU A 120 -6.27 -15.80 12.31
N PHE A 121 -5.41 -16.74 11.90
CA PHE A 121 -5.74 -17.93 11.13
C PHE A 121 -5.22 -19.21 11.82
N PRO A 122 -5.80 -19.57 12.98
CA PRO A 122 -5.35 -20.75 13.74
C PRO A 122 -5.46 -22.03 12.92
N ASP A 123 -4.57 -22.98 13.15
CA ASP A 123 -4.55 -24.32 12.54
C ASP A 123 -4.55 -24.35 11.00
N SER A 124 -4.17 -23.24 10.34
CA SER A 124 -4.25 -23.12 8.88
C SER A 124 -2.93 -23.45 8.20
N PHE A 125 -1.82 -22.91 8.72
CA PHE A 125 -0.47 -23.15 8.22
C PHE A 125 0.53 -23.07 9.38
N SER A 126 1.74 -23.59 9.18
CA SER A 126 2.80 -23.46 10.19
C SER A 126 3.34 -22.02 10.26
N GLN A 127 3.90 -21.65 11.42
CA GLN A 127 4.55 -20.34 11.58
C GLN A 127 5.66 -20.08 10.53
N ILE A 128 6.38 -21.13 10.09
CA ILE A 128 7.39 -21.02 9.03
C ILE A 128 6.76 -20.57 7.70
N PHE A 129 5.61 -21.14 7.34
CA PHE A 129 4.87 -20.69 6.16
C PHE A 129 4.47 -19.22 6.31
N TRP A 130 3.97 -18.81 7.48
CA TRP A 130 3.60 -17.43 7.73
C TRP A 130 4.79 -16.45 7.67
N ILE A 131 5.99 -16.86 8.08
CA ILE A 131 7.23 -16.05 7.91
C ILE A 131 7.52 -15.83 6.42
N ILE A 132 7.44 -16.90 5.62
CA ILE A 132 7.69 -16.83 4.17
C ILE A 132 6.61 -15.99 3.49
N PHE A 133 5.35 -16.20 3.85
CA PHE A 133 4.21 -15.43 3.34
C PHE A 133 4.41 -13.94 3.65
N MET A 134 4.77 -13.60 4.89
CA MET A 134 5.08 -12.23 5.29
C MET A 134 6.19 -11.62 4.44
N ALA A 135 7.29 -12.35 4.24
CA ALA A 135 8.38 -11.87 3.39
C ALA A 135 7.90 -11.58 1.96
N ILE A 136 7.07 -12.45 1.37
CA ILE A 136 6.49 -12.25 0.04
C ILE A 136 5.62 -10.98 0.01
N THR A 137 4.78 -10.74 1.03
CA THR A 137 3.89 -9.57 1.09
C THR A 137 4.64 -8.23 1.17
N VAL A 138 5.84 -8.21 1.77
CA VAL A 138 6.65 -6.99 1.89
C VAL A 138 7.58 -6.76 0.69
N VAL A 139 7.78 -7.75 -0.20
CA VAL A 139 8.64 -7.57 -1.39
C VAL A 139 8.22 -6.35 -2.24
N PRO A 140 6.95 -6.15 -2.60
CA PRO A 140 6.57 -5.03 -3.47
C PRO A 140 6.94 -3.67 -2.89
N SER A 141 6.77 -3.46 -1.58
CA SER A 141 7.15 -2.21 -0.91
C SER A 141 8.68 -2.07 -0.80
N CYS A 142 9.40 -3.18 -0.58
CA CYS A 142 10.85 -3.23 -0.51
C CYS A 142 11.57 -2.94 -1.85
N LEU A 143 10.91 -3.14 -2.99
CA LEU A 143 11.48 -2.87 -4.30
C LEU A 143 11.37 -1.39 -4.73
N ILE A 144 10.56 -0.58 -4.02
CA ILE A 144 10.43 0.85 -4.27
C ILE A 144 11.69 1.56 -3.72
N PRO A 145 12.44 2.33 -4.53
CA PRO A 145 13.74 2.86 -4.10
C PRO A 145 13.67 4.14 -3.25
N THR A 146 12.49 4.71 -2.97
CA THR A 146 12.37 6.01 -2.27
C THR A 146 11.38 6.02 -1.11
N LEU A 147 11.76 6.66 0.00
CA LEU A 147 10.92 6.86 1.19
C LEU A 147 9.90 8.00 1.05
N LYS A 148 10.06 8.88 0.05
CA LYS A 148 9.15 10.02 -0.15
C LYS A 148 7.73 9.59 -0.54
N ALA A 149 7.62 8.55 -1.37
CA ALA A 149 6.34 7.92 -1.68
C ALA A 149 5.73 7.20 -0.46
N ALA A 150 6.54 6.89 0.56
CA ALA A 150 6.12 6.18 1.76
C ALA A 150 5.59 7.09 2.88
N ALA A 151 5.69 8.42 2.79
CA ALA A 151 5.28 9.31 3.89
C ALA A 151 3.78 9.24 4.21
N SER A 152 2.92 9.16 3.20
CA SER A 152 1.46 8.96 3.38
C SER A 152 1.16 7.57 3.93
N VAL A 153 1.93 6.56 3.52
CA VAL A 153 1.80 5.17 3.97
C VAL A 153 2.28 5.03 5.42
N ALA A 154 3.36 5.72 5.82
CA ALA A 154 3.89 5.73 7.18
C ALA A 154 2.89 6.31 8.20
N PHE A 155 2.08 7.31 7.79
CA PHE A 155 0.97 7.79 8.62
C PHE A 155 -0.06 6.69 8.91
N VAL A 156 -0.43 5.89 7.90
CA VAL A 156 -1.33 4.74 8.08
C VAL A 156 -0.70 3.71 9.03
N GLY A 157 0.60 3.43 8.89
CA GLY A 157 1.34 2.56 9.80
C GLY A 157 1.34 3.06 11.25
N CYS A 158 1.55 4.36 11.49
CA CYS A 158 1.47 4.96 12.83
C CYS A 158 0.07 4.81 13.44
N LEU A 159 -0.96 5.13 12.65
CA LEU A 159 -2.34 5.05 13.08
C LEU A 159 -2.73 3.60 13.40
N GLY A 160 -2.22 2.64 12.62
CA GLY A 160 -2.37 1.21 12.87
C GLY A 160 -1.85 0.81 14.26
N THR A 161 -0.63 1.19 14.63
CA THR A 161 -0.11 0.89 15.98
C THR A 161 -0.96 1.52 17.07
N LEU A 162 -1.31 2.81 16.93
CA LEU A 162 -2.10 3.51 17.93
C LEU A 162 -3.44 2.81 18.18
N ILE A 163 -4.14 2.42 17.12
CA ILE A 163 -5.41 1.71 17.23
C ILE A 163 -5.20 0.32 17.85
N ALA A 164 -4.18 -0.42 17.40
CA ALA A 164 -3.88 -1.74 17.94
C ALA A 164 -3.57 -1.72 19.44
N ASP A 165 -2.75 -0.76 19.89
CA ASP A 165 -2.37 -0.60 21.30
C ASP A 165 -3.59 -0.20 22.14
N ILE A 166 -4.39 0.75 21.67
CA ILE A 166 -5.61 1.19 22.38
C ILE A 166 -6.59 0.03 22.50
N VAL A 167 -6.84 -0.73 21.43
CA VAL A 167 -7.74 -1.90 21.47
C VAL A 167 -7.16 -2.98 22.38
N GLY A 168 -5.87 -3.28 22.29
CA GLY A 168 -5.20 -4.27 23.14
C GLY A 168 -5.28 -3.93 24.63
N VAL A 169 -4.95 -2.69 25.00
CA VAL A 169 -5.10 -2.22 26.39
C VAL A 169 -6.58 -2.23 26.82
N SER A 170 -7.50 -1.83 25.94
CA SER A 170 -8.94 -1.83 26.26
C SER A 170 -9.49 -3.23 26.53
N ILE A 171 -9.06 -4.24 25.77
CA ILE A 171 -9.40 -5.65 26.03
C ILE A 171 -8.90 -6.05 27.42
N LEU A 172 -7.63 -5.76 27.70
CA LEU A 172 -7.00 -6.13 28.96
C LEU A 172 -7.70 -5.47 30.16
N GLU A 173 -7.96 -4.16 30.10
CA GLU A 173 -8.67 -3.43 31.15
C GLU A 173 -10.14 -3.85 31.26
N TRP A 174 -10.78 -4.29 30.17
CA TRP A 174 -12.17 -4.74 30.18
C TRP A 174 -12.32 -6.12 30.82
N GLU A 175 -11.49 -7.08 30.42
CA GLU A 175 -11.58 -8.47 30.90
C GLU A 175 -11.13 -8.60 32.36
N MET A 176 -10.20 -7.75 32.82
CA MET A 176 -9.72 -7.79 34.20
C MET A 176 -10.61 -7.00 35.19
N ARG A 177 -11.74 -6.40 34.76
CA ARG A 177 -12.56 -5.54 35.64
C ARG A 177 -13.00 -6.24 36.92
N GLY A 178 -12.78 -5.57 38.05
CA GLY A 178 -13.11 -6.12 39.37
C GLY A 178 -12.00 -6.97 39.99
N HIS A 179 -10.81 -7.01 39.37
CA HIS A 179 -9.61 -7.56 39.99
C HIS A 179 -9.26 -6.83 41.30
N SER A 180 -8.68 -7.55 42.25
CA SER A 180 -8.08 -6.97 43.47
C SER A 180 -6.75 -6.28 43.13
N SER A 181 -6.04 -5.72 44.12
CA SER A 181 -4.73 -5.10 43.88
C SER A 181 -3.80 -6.03 43.09
N VAL A 182 -3.26 -5.53 41.97
CA VAL A 182 -2.39 -6.31 41.08
C VAL A 182 -1.15 -6.82 41.81
N PRO A 183 -0.67 -8.04 41.50
CA PRO A 183 0.54 -8.57 42.10
C PRO A 183 1.76 -7.75 41.65
N THR A 184 2.60 -7.39 42.61
CA THR A 184 3.84 -6.65 42.37
C THR A 184 4.98 -7.60 41.99
N PRO A 185 5.89 -7.20 41.09
CA PRO A 185 7.04 -8.03 40.74
C PRO A 185 8.07 -8.08 41.87
N ASP A 186 8.80 -9.20 41.94
CA ASP A 186 9.94 -9.37 42.85
C ASP A 186 11.17 -8.66 42.27
N VAL A 187 11.17 -7.32 42.35
CA VAL A 187 12.15 -6.47 41.67
C VAL A 187 13.59 -6.81 42.08
N THR A 188 14.33 -7.40 41.15
CA THR A 188 15.78 -7.60 41.25
C THR A 188 16.52 -6.61 40.37
N LEU A 189 17.78 -6.30 40.72
CA LEU A 189 18.64 -5.48 39.86
C LEU A 189 18.80 -6.09 38.47
N HIS A 190 18.81 -7.43 38.37
CA HIS A 190 18.84 -8.14 37.10
C HIS A 190 17.61 -7.80 36.23
N GLN A 191 16.39 -7.90 36.77
CA GLN A 191 15.15 -7.58 36.04
C GLN A 191 15.09 -6.11 35.60
N VAL A 192 15.54 -5.17 36.44
CA VAL A 192 15.59 -3.76 36.06
C VAL A 192 16.55 -3.55 34.89
N LEU A 193 17.75 -4.15 34.94
CA LEU A 193 18.73 -4.02 33.87
C LEU A 193 18.26 -4.66 32.56
N THR A 194 17.59 -5.83 32.60
CA THR A 194 17.14 -6.50 31.38
C THR A 194 16.03 -5.75 30.64
N THR A 195 15.29 -4.82 31.27
CA THR A 195 14.39 -3.90 30.54
C THR A 195 15.10 -2.97 29.57
N PHE A 196 16.42 -2.75 29.73
CA PHE A 196 17.21 -1.85 28.90
C PHE A 196 17.23 -2.28 27.43
N GLY A 197 17.22 -3.59 27.13
CA GLY A 197 17.21 -4.11 25.76
C GLY A 197 15.98 -3.62 25.00
N ASN A 198 14.79 -4.03 25.46
CA ASN A 198 13.51 -3.58 24.91
C ASN A 198 13.34 -2.05 24.89
N LEU A 199 13.73 -1.35 25.97
CA LEU A 199 13.66 0.12 25.99
C LEU A 199 14.60 0.76 24.96
N SER A 200 15.81 0.24 24.77
CA SER A 200 16.75 0.75 23.77
C SER A 200 16.19 0.55 22.35
N LEU A 201 15.64 -0.64 22.07
CA LEU A 201 14.96 -0.93 20.80
C LEU A 201 13.81 0.04 20.53
N ALA A 202 12.95 0.27 21.52
CA ALA A 202 11.76 1.10 21.40
C ALA A 202 12.05 2.58 21.09
N TYR A 203 13.26 3.06 21.34
CA TYR A 203 13.67 4.44 21.03
C TYR A 203 14.68 4.53 19.87
N GLY A 204 14.91 3.43 19.13
CA GLY A 204 15.95 3.28 18.10
C GLY A 204 15.77 4.08 16.80
N ALA A 205 15.12 5.25 16.83
CA ALA A 205 14.82 6.05 15.63
C ALA A 205 16.04 6.77 15.01
N SER A 206 17.17 6.87 15.72
CA SER A 206 18.37 7.58 15.24
C SER A 206 18.93 7.06 13.92
N VAL A 207 18.71 5.78 13.59
CA VAL A 207 19.24 5.18 12.35
C VAL A 207 18.66 5.80 11.08
N VAL A 208 17.39 6.23 11.12
CA VAL A 208 16.71 6.80 9.94
C VAL A 208 16.83 8.33 9.86
N VAL A 209 17.26 8.98 10.94
CA VAL A 209 17.33 10.45 11.02
C VAL A 209 18.25 11.06 9.97
N PRO A 210 19.43 10.52 9.65
CA PRO A 210 20.27 11.06 8.59
C PRO A 210 19.58 11.11 7.22
N ASP A 211 18.87 10.05 6.86
CA ASP A 211 18.13 9.98 5.60
C ASP A 211 16.93 10.95 5.59
N LEU A 212 16.17 10.99 6.68
CA LEU A 212 15.05 11.92 6.84
C LEU A 212 15.51 13.39 6.80
N GLN A 213 16.63 13.70 7.44
CA GLN A 213 17.22 15.04 7.45
C GLN A 213 17.73 15.44 6.06
N ARG A 214 18.36 14.52 5.33
CA ARG A 214 18.79 14.74 3.93
C ARG A 214 17.60 15.04 3.01
N GLN A 215 16.47 14.40 3.27
CA GLN A 215 15.26 14.57 2.47
C GLN A 215 14.44 15.80 2.85
N HIS A 216 14.67 16.43 4.01
CA HIS A 216 13.92 17.58 4.50
C HIS A 216 14.36 18.90 3.83
N SER A 217 13.42 19.74 3.43
CA SER A 217 13.73 21.03 2.76
C SER A 217 14.48 22.02 3.66
N GLU A 218 14.19 22.05 4.96
CA GLU A 218 14.84 22.93 5.94
C GLU A 218 15.46 22.09 7.06
N PRO A 219 16.66 21.50 6.88
CA PRO A 219 17.22 20.52 7.83
C PRO A 219 17.49 21.12 9.21
N THR A 220 17.62 22.45 9.34
CA THR A 220 17.80 23.14 10.62
C THR A 220 16.62 22.97 11.58
N ARG A 221 15.44 22.55 11.09
CA ARG A 221 14.27 22.23 11.92
C ARG A 221 14.33 20.84 12.56
N MET A 222 15.18 19.95 12.05
CA MET A 222 15.20 18.54 12.43
C MET A 222 15.36 18.30 13.93
N PRO A 223 16.23 19.02 14.68
CA PRO A 223 16.31 18.88 16.14
C PRO A 223 14.96 19.11 16.87
N ARG A 224 14.15 20.05 16.38
CA ARG A 224 12.82 20.34 16.95
C ARG A 224 11.82 19.24 16.62
N ILE A 225 11.84 18.76 15.37
CA ILE A 225 10.99 17.67 14.88
C ILE A 225 11.22 16.43 15.74
N ILE A 226 12.49 16.06 15.95
CA ILE A 226 12.92 14.93 16.80
C ILE A 226 12.41 15.07 18.24
N LEU A 227 12.58 16.25 18.84
CA LEU A 227 12.14 16.50 20.22
C LEU A 227 10.62 16.34 20.37
N VAL A 228 9.84 16.89 19.42
CA VAL A 228 8.38 16.79 19.44
C VAL A 228 7.93 15.34 19.22
N SER A 229 8.51 14.63 18.25
CA SER A 229 8.09 13.26 17.91
C SER A 229 8.41 12.25 19.02
N LEU A 230 9.67 12.20 19.48
CA LEU A 230 10.09 11.26 20.52
C LEU A 230 9.51 11.64 21.89
N GLY A 231 9.34 12.94 22.17
CA GLY A 231 8.69 13.41 23.39
C GLY A 231 7.21 13.01 23.46
N ALA A 232 6.46 13.24 22.37
CA ALA A 232 5.06 12.81 22.29
C ALA A 232 4.92 11.27 22.37
N GLY A 233 5.82 10.54 21.70
CA GLY A 233 5.88 9.08 21.78
C GLY A 233 6.15 8.56 23.18
N SER A 234 7.07 9.20 23.92
CA SER A 234 7.37 8.83 25.32
C SER A 234 6.16 8.98 26.23
N ALA A 235 5.35 10.03 26.03
CA ALA A 235 4.10 10.22 26.78
C ALA A 235 3.08 9.12 26.45
N PHE A 236 2.98 8.72 25.19
CA PHE A 236 2.13 7.60 24.78
C PHE A 236 2.61 6.26 25.35
N PHE A 237 3.92 5.99 25.32
CA PHE A 237 4.52 4.78 25.92
C PHE A 237 4.21 4.69 27.41
N LEU A 238 4.33 5.80 28.13
CA LEU A 238 3.99 5.85 29.56
C LEU A 238 2.50 5.53 29.79
N ALA A 239 1.61 6.10 28.97
CA ALA A 239 0.18 5.87 29.10
C ALA A 239 -0.19 4.40 28.87
N VAL A 240 0.32 3.78 27.80
CA VAL A 240 0.12 2.36 27.48
C VAL A 240 0.72 1.46 28.57
N ALA A 241 1.92 1.79 29.07
CA ALA A 241 2.58 1.02 30.12
C ALA A 241 1.80 1.03 31.43
N ILE A 242 1.35 2.20 31.88
CA ILE A 242 0.56 2.35 33.12
C ILE A 242 -0.77 1.62 32.98
N ALA A 243 -1.49 1.84 31.89
CA ALA A 243 -2.80 1.22 31.66
C ALA A 243 -2.69 -0.31 31.60
N GLY A 244 -1.70 -0.84 30.87
CA GLY A 244 -1.45 -2.27 30.82
C GLY A 244 -1.06 -2.88 32.17
N TYR A 245 -0.11 -2.26 32.87
CA TYR A 245 0.33 -2.73 34.20
C TYR A 245 -0.79 -2.67 35.25
N ALA A 246 -1.65 -1.65 35.19
CA ALA A 246 -2.76 -1.48 36.13
C ALA A 246 -3.75 -2.67 36.09
N ALA A 247 -3.85 -3.37 34.96
CA ALA A 247 -4.71 -4.54 34.81
C ALA A 247 -3.95 -5.87 35.01
N GLY A 248 -2.75 -6.02 34.43
CA GLY A 248 -2.04 -7.31 34.41
C GLY A 248 -0.98 -7.51 35.51
N GLY A 249 -0.48 -6.44 36.13
CA GLY A 249 0.61 -6.52 37.12
C GLY A 249 1.88 -7.21 36.59
N CYS A 250 2.53 -8.02 37.43
CA CYS A 250 3.70 -8.82 37.04
C CYS A 250 3.40 -9.99 36.07
N GLN A 251 2.12 -10.31 35.81
CA GLN A 251 1.70 -11.45 34.98
C GLN A 251 1.62 -11.13 33.48
N LEU A 252 2.01 -9.93 33.05
CA LEU A 252 2.04 -9.58 31.63
C LEU A 252 3.19 -10.31 30.90
N SER A 253 2.89 -10.77 29.69
CA SER A 253 3.89 -11.35 28.77
C SER A 253 4.86 -10.27 28.26
N GLY A 254 5.90 -10.70 27.53
CA GLY A 254 6.87 -9.83 26.84
C GLY A 254 6.26 -8.86 25.82
N ASN A 255 5.02 -9.10 25.41
CA ASN A 255 4.28 -8.33 24.43
C ASN A 255 2.81 -8.20 24.88
N LEU A 256 2.25 -7.00 24.78
CA LEU A 256 0.85 -6.72 25.13
C LEU A 256 -0.14 -7.63 24.39
N LEU A 257 0.04 -7.83 23.07
CA LEU A 257 -0.86 -8.67 22.28
C LEU A 257 -0.79 -10.15 22.71
N PHE A 258 0.39 -10.62 23.11
CA PHE A 258 0.55 -12.00 23.63
C PHE A 258 -0.02 -12.16 25.05
N SER A 259 -0.34 -11.07 25.73
CA SER A 259 -0.97 -11.10 27.05
C SER A 259 -2.49 -11.19 26.97
N VAL A 260 -3.10 -10.66 25.91
CA VAL A 260 -4.56 -10.63 25.76
C VAL A 260 -5.14 -11.90 25.14
N VAL A 261 -4.35 -12.65 24.38
CA VAL A 261 -4.79 -13.89 23.73
C VAL A 261 -3.70 -14.95 23.83
N ASN A 262 -4.11 -16.21 23.88
CA ASN A 262 -3.18 -17.33 23.79
C ASN A 262 -2.73 -17.47 22.32
N THR A 263 -1.41 -17.38 22.09
CA THR A 263 -0.83 -17.40 20.74
C THR A 263 -0.85 -18.78 20.08
N SER A 264 -0.99 -19.86 20.87
CA SER A 264 -1.04 -21.23 20.36
C SER A 264 -2.47 -21.68 20.02
N ASP A 265 -3.45 -21.27 20.84
CA ASP A 265 -4.87 -21.52 20.59
C ASP A 265 -5.68 -20.27 21.00
N PRO A 266 -6.13 -19.45 20.04
CA PRO A 266 -6.89 -18.24 20.31
C PRO A 266 -8.26 -18.48 20.97
N SER A 267 -8.76 -19.73 20.96
CA SER A 267 -10.03 -20.12 21.59
C SER A 267 -9.86 -20.55 23.05
N ALA A 268 -8.62 -20.90 23.45
CA ALA A 268 -8.28 -21.21 24.81
C ALA A 268 -8.14 -19.92 25.66
N PRO A 269 -8.27 -20.03 27.00
CA PRO A 269 -7.96 -18.91 27.89
C PRO A 269 -6.54 -18.37 27.63
N SER A 270 -6.42 -17.05 27.65
CA SER A 270 -5.12 -16.36 27.63
C SER A 270 -4.26 -16.79 28.82
N ALA A 271 -2.98 -16.41 28.82
CA ALA A 271 -2.12 -16.65 29.99
C ALA A 271 -2.78 -16.11 31.28
N LEU A 272 -3.48 -14.98 31.19
CA LEU A 272 -4.21 -14.35 32.30
C LEU A 272 -5.56 -15.02 32.65
N GLY A 273 -5.93 -16.10 31.96
CA GLY A 273 -7.08 -16.95 32.33
C GLY A 273 -8.45 -16.49 31.83
N PHE A 274 -8.52 -15.49 30.96
CA PHE A 274 -9.76 -15.04 30.31
C PHE A 274 -9.78 -15.35 28.82
N ILE A 275 -10.98 -15.38 28.21
CA ILE A 275 -11.15 -15.52 26.75
C ILE A 275 -11.69 -14.18 26.24
N PRO A 276 -10.89 -13.38 25.51
CA PRO A 276 -11.31 -12.05 25.07
C PRO A 276 -12.38 -12.12 23.97
N ASN A 277 -13.05 -10.99 23.72
CA ASN A 277 -13.86 -10.84 22.51
C ASN A 277 -13.00 -11.01 21.25
N ARG A 278 -13.34 -12.02 20.42
CA ARG A 278 -12.59 -12.39 19.22
C ARG A 278 -12.47 -11.24 18.20
N GLY A 279 -13.56 -10.49 17.98
CA GLY A 279 -13.57 -9.35 17.07
C GLY A 279 -12.57 -8.28 17.48
N ALA A 280 -12.52 -7.92 18.77
CA ALA A 280 -11.57 -6.94 19.28
C ALA A 280 -10.10 -7.39 19.09
N VAL A 281 -9.79 -8.66 19.35
CA VAL A 281 -8.45 -9.23 19.10
C VAL A 281 -8.08 -9.15 17.62
N ILE A 282 -8.99 -9.56 16.73
CA ILE A 282 -8.78 -9.52 15.27
C ILE A 282 -8.47 -8.08 14.83
N MET A 283 -9.21 -7.08 15.32
CA MET A 283 -8.94 -5.68 14.96
C MET A 283 -7.55 -5.23 15.40
N ALA A 284 -7.15 -5.52 16.64
CA ALA A 284 -5.81 -5.15 17.14
C ALA A 284 -4.71 -5.81 16.31
N TYR A 285 -4.87 -7.10 15.97
CA TYR A 285 -3.91 -7.87 15.21
C TYR A 285 -3.82 -7.40 13.75
N LEU A 286 -4.96 -7.11 13.08
CA LEU A 286 -4.97 -6.58 11.72
C LEU A 286 -4.30 -5.21 11.61
N PHE A 287 -4.58 -4.29 12.54
CA PHE A 287 -3.95 -2.97 12.53
C PHE A 287 -2.45 -3.03 12.82
N MET A 288 -2.02 -3.90 13.74
CA MET A 288 -0.60 -4.17 13.97
C MET A 288 0.05 -4.81 12.75
N GLN A 289 -0.64 -5.70 12.04
CA GLN A 289 -0.14 -6.32 10.82
C GLN A 289 0.13 -5.29 9.71
N VAL A 290 -0.81 -4.36 9.52
CA VAL A 290 -0.64 -3.24 8.58
C VAL A 290 0.57 -2.39 8.97
N HIS A 291 0.74 -2.08 10.26
CA HIS A 291 1.92 -1.37 10.74
C HIS A 291 3.22 -2.13 10.39
N ILE A 292 3.30 -3.43 10.69
CA ILE A 292 4.50 -4.24 10.45
C ILE A 292 4.88 -4.24 8.97
N VAL A 293 3.91 -4.45 8.06
CA VAL A 293 4.16 -4.45 6.60
C VAL A 293 4.72 -3.11 6.12
N ILE A 294 4.19 -2.00 6.66
CA ILE A 294 4.61 -0.65 6.31
C ILE A 294 5.99 -0.32 6.90
N ALA A 295 6.16 -0.54 8.21
CA ALA A 295 7.39 -0.25 8.94
C ALA A 295 8.57 -1.11 8.47
N PHE A 296 8.32 -2.33 7.99
CA PHE A 296 9.36 -3.19 7.42
C PHE A 296 10.08 -2.48 6.26
N SER A 297 9.32 -1.89 5.32
CA SER A 297 9.88 -1.21 4.16
C SER A 297 10.70 0.03 4.51
N THR A 298 10.30 0.76 5.56
CA THR A 298 11.02 1.98 5.99
C THR A 298 12.34 1.64 6.69
N VAL A 299 12.36 0.56 7.49
CA VAL A 299 13.55 0.12 8.24
C VAL A 299 14.60 -0.55 7.36
N ILE A 300 14.19 -1.28 6.31
CA ILE A 300 15.13 -2.03 5.45
C ILE A 300 15.78 -1.18 4.34
N GLN A 301 15.27 0.03 4.09
CA GLN A 301 15.77 0.89 3.02
C GLN A 301 17.24 1.32 3.21
N PRO A 302 17.73 1.71 4.41
CA PRO A 302 19.14 2.01 4.60
C PRO A 302 20.09 0.82 4.30
N PRO A 303 19.82 -0.44 4.73
CA PRO A 303 20.53 -1.62 4.25
C PRO A 303 20.61 -1.77 2.75
N PHE A 304 19.48 -1.60 2.06
CA PHE A 304 19.47 -1.73 0.61
C PHE A 304 20.38 -0.69 -0.03
N TYR A 305 20.26 0.56 0.39
CA TYR A 305 21.12 1.62 -0.11
C TYR A 305 22.61 1.34 0.13
N MET A 306 22.95 0.87 1.33
CA MET A 306 24.32 0.53 1.70
C MET A 306 24.84 -0.68 0.92
N ALA A 307 24.05 -1.75 0.81
CA ALA A 307 24.40 -2.94 0.04
C ALA A 307 24.58 -2.61 -1.45
N GLU A 308 23.70 -1.80 -2.03
CA GLU A 308 23.82 -1.31 -3.41
C GLU A 308 25.12 -0.50 -3.60
N ARG A 309 25.45 0.38 -2.66
CA ARG A 309 26.68 1.18 -2.69
C ARG A 309 27.95 0.33 -2.59
N PHE A 310 27.96 -0.68 -1.71
CA PHE A 310 29.15 -1.51 -1.47
C PHE A 310 29.33 -2.64 -2.49
N ILE A 311 28.26 -3.34 -2.85
CA ILE A 311 28.31 -4.54 -3.70
C ILE A 311 28.21 -4.17 -5.17
N LEU A 312 27.28 -3.27 -5.54
CA LEU A 312 27.05 -2.88 -6.94
C LEU A 312 27.83 -1.63 -7.34
N GLY A 313 28.37 -0.89 -6.37
CA GLY A 313 29.11 0.33 -6.62
C GLY A 313 28.25 1.52 -7.06
N MET A 314 26.94 1.44 -6.86
CA MET A 314 25.99 2.53 -7.12
C MET A 314 26.19 3.68 -6.11
N HIS A 315 25.66 4.88 -6.37
CA HIS A 315 25.72 6.02 -5.45
C HIS A 315 27.12 6.53 -5.08
N LYS A 316 28.14 6.24 -5.90
CA LYS A 316 29.51 6.76 -5.71
C LYS A 316 29.62 8.18 -6.27
N THR A 317 30.25 9.08 -5.54
CA THR A 317 30.47 10.47 -5.98
C THR A 317 31.77 10.55 -6.81
N PRO A 318 31.81 11.29 -7.94
CA PRO A 318 32.98 11.34 -8.84
C PRO A 318 34.28 11.85 -8.21
N THR A 319 34.22 12.45 -7.01
CA THR A 319 35.40 12.97 -6.30
C THR A 319 36.26 11.89 -5.65
N GLN A 320 35.80 10.63 -5.59
CA GLN A 320 36.59 9.54 -5.00
C GLN A 320 37.62 8.94 -5.97
N ASP A 321 37.50 9.18 -7.28
CA ASP A 321 38.44 8.63 -8.28
C ASP A 321 39.69 9.51 -8.46
N VAL A 322 39.65 10.79 -8.07
CA VAL A 322 40.82 11.68 -8.17
C VAL A 322 41.87 11.32 -7.13
N ASP A 323 41.47 10.99 -5.90
CA ASP A 323 42.40 10.66 -4.81
C ASP A 323 43.10 9.29 -4.94
N VAL A 324 42.56 8.38 -5.76
CA VAL A 324 43.16 7.05 -6.01
C VAL A 324 44.08 7.09 -7.23
N GLN A 325 43.74 7.86 -8.26
CA GLN A 325 44.59 8.05 -9.44
C GLN A 325 45.81 8.93 -9.13
N GLU A 326 45.67 9.94 -8.26
CA GLU A 326 46.78 10.84 -7.89
C GLU A 326 47.79 10.17 -6.94
N LYS A 327 47.34 9.25 -6.07
CA LYS A 327 48.21 8.50 -5.15
C LYS A 327 48.95 7.31 -5.78
N LEU A 328 48.58 6.91 -7.00
CA LEU A 328 49.33 5.89 -7.76
C LEU A 328 50.35 6.51 -8.74
N SER A 329 50.27 7.83 -8.97
CA SER A 329 51.08 8.54 -9.97
C SER A 329 52.26 9.34 -9.38
N THR A 330 52.37 9.46 -8.06
CA THR A 330 53.37 10.31 -7.38
C THR A 330 54.43 9.55 -6.57
N ALA A 331 54.61 8.25 -6.81
CA ALA A 331 55.70 7.45 -6.23
C ALA A 331 56.88 7.29 -7.21
N SER A 332 57.54 8.38 -7.59
CA SER A 332 58.93 8.34 -8.09
C SER A 332 59.57 9.74 -8.09
N GLY A 333 60.62 9.91 -7.28
CA GLY A 333 61.63 10.98 -7.41
C GLY A 333 61.57 12.11 -6.37
N SER A 334 62.40 12.00 -5.31
CA SER A 334 62.81 13.10 -4.41
C SER A 334 63.95 13.96 -5.04
N PRO A 335 64.53 14.94 -4.32
CA PRO A 335 63.98 16.14 -3.66
C PRO A 335 64.71 17.42 -4.18
N VAL A 336 64.41 18.64 -3.68
CA VAL A 336 65.37 19.78 -3.41
C VAL A 336 64.69 21.17 -3.27
N VAL A 337 64.88 21.77 -2.08
CA VAL A 337 65.17 23.18 -1.71
C VAL A 337 64.06 24.27 -1.62
N THR A 338 63.71 24.56 -0.34
CA THR A 338 63.46 25.83 0.40
C THR A 338 63.01 27.12 -0.31
N ALA A 339 61.93 27.74 0.21
CA ALA A 339 61.95 28.95 1.08
C ALA A 339 60.52 29.52 1.31
N ASP A 340 60.15 29.77 2.58
CA ASP A 340 59.06 30.67 3.02
C ASP A 340 59.42 32.16 2.69
N PRO A 341 58.53 33.19 2.70
CA PRO A 341 57.31 33.33 3.54
C PRO A 341 56.06 34.04 2.93
N VAL A 342 54.93 33.89 3.63
CA VAL A 342 53.76 34.79 3.81
C VAL A 342 53.59 35.99 2.85
N ALA A 343 52.45 36.06 2.13
CA ALA A 343 51.64 37.28 1.95
C ALA A 343 50.34 36.99 1.19
N THR A 344 49.19 37.39 1.73
CA THR A 344 47.97 37.67 0.95
C THR A 344 48.19 38.93 0.10
N PRO A 345 47.71 38.95 -1.14
CA PRO A 345 46.77 40.03 -1.49
C PRO A 345 45.64 39.59 -2.43
N ASP A 346 44.63 40.44 -2.47
CA ASP A 346 43.36 40.32 -3.16
C ASP A 346 43.42 40.25 -4.70
N LEU A 347 42.28 39.79 -5.24
CA LEU A 347 41.62 40.16 -6.51
C LEU A 347 42.11 39.59 -7.87
N GLU A 348 41.08 39.06 -8.56
CA GLU A 348 40.80 39.12 -10.00
C GLU A 348 41.52 38.19 -11.00
N GLY A 349 40.66 37.45 -11.73
CA GLY A 349 40.82 37.22 -13.17
C GLY A 349 41.53 35.93 -13.58
N ASN A 350 40.77 34.86 -13.83
CA ASN A 350 40.58 34.34 -15.19
C ASN A 350 39.68 33.08 -15.17
N TYR A 351 38.42 33.22 -15.55
CA TYR A 351 37.70 32.10 -16.18
C TYR A 351 36.91 32.63 -17.35
N ASN A 352 37.41 32.28 -18.54
CA ASN A 352 36.84 32.63 -19.83
C ASN A 352 35.38 32.21 -19.92
N ALA A 353 34.54 33.21 -20.15
CA ALA A 353 33.14 33.07 -20.49
C ALA A 353 32.99 32.40 -21.87
N THR A 354 32.44 31.18 -21.89
CA THR A 354 31.54 30.78 -22.96
C THR A 354 30.13 31.17 -22.55
N ASN A 355 29.55 32.09 -23.30
CA ASN A 355 28.23 32.68 -23.10
C ASN A 355 27.13 31.61 -23.02
N THR A 356 26.59 31.42 -21.81
CA THR A 356 25.21 31.02 -21.59
C THR A 356 24.75 31.80 -20.36
N PRO A 357 23.66 32.57 -20.40
CA PRO A 357 23.21 33.32 -19.22
C PRO A 357 22.89 32.32 -18.12
N GLY A 358 23.75 32.28 -17.10
CA GLY A 358 23.63 31.37 -15.97
C GLY A 358 22.30 31.58 -15.27
N ARG A 359 21.39 30.62 -15.46
CA ARG A 359 20.15 30.55 -14.69
C ARG A 359 20.57 30.27 -13.25
N VAL A 360 20.39 31.24 -12.36
CA VAL A 360 20.47 31.02 -10.91
C VAL A 360 19.34 30.05 -10.56
N LEU A 361 19.68 28.75 -10.49
CA LEU A 361 18.74 27.72 -10.09
C LEU A 361 18.37 27.98 -8.63
N THR A 362 17.07 28.04 -8.33
CA THR A 362 16.61 28.08 -6.94
C THR A 362 17.03 26.80 -6.23
N ALA A 363 17.22 26.82 -4.90
CA ALA A 363 17.61 25.65 -4.12
C ALA A 363 16.66 24.44 -4.35
N GLU A 364 15.40 24.72 -4.68
CA GLU A 364 14.37 23.73 -5.02
C GLU A 364 14.60 23.09 -6.40
N GLN A 365 15.12 23.85 -7.37
CA GLN A 365 15.44 23.37 -8.72
C GLN A 365 16.68 22.46 -8.69
N GLN A 366 17.74 22.87 -7.98
CA GLN A 366 18.94 22.03 -7.78
C GLN A 366 18.63 20.71 -7.06
N ARG A 367 17.62 20.71 -6.17
CA ARG A 367 17.16 19.52 -5.44
C ARG A 367 16.41 18.54 -6.35
N LYS A 368 15.47 19.03 -7.17
CA LYS A 368 14.77 18.19 -8.14
C LYS A 368 15.74 17.55 -9.13
N ASP A 369 16.67 18.33 -9.67
CA ASP A 369 17.68 17.83 -10.59
C ASP A 369 18.54 16.74 -9.92
N LYS A 370 18.88 16.91 -8.64
CA LYS A 370 19.61 15.91 -7.84
C LYS A 370 18.78 14.65 -7.55
N GLU A 371 17.48 14.77 -7.25
CA GLU A 371 16.59 13.62 -7.04
C GLU A 371 16.35 12.84 -8.33
N THR A 372 16.16 13.53 -9.45
CA THR A 372 16.07 12.93 -10.78
C THR A 372 17.38 12.25 -11.15
N GLN A 373 18.53 12.84 -10.82
CA GLN A 373 19.83 12.23 -11.03
C GLN A 373 20.02 10.97 -10.16
N GLU A 374 19.66 10.99 -8.87
CA GLU A 374 19.70 9.80 -7.99
C GLU A 374 18.74 8.70 -8.48
N LEU A 375 17.56 9.05 -9.01
CA LEU A 375 16.61 8.10 -9.59
C LEU A 375 17.09 7.54 -10.95
N SER A 376 17.81 8.33 -11.74
CA SER A 376 18.37 7.90 -13.03
C SER A 376 19.41 6.79 -12.88
N GLU A 377 20.09 6.69 -11.73
CA GLU A 377 20.98 5.56 -11.43
C GLU A 377 20.24 4.22 -11.33
N TYR A 378 18.93 4.25 -11.05
CA TYR A 378 18.07 3.06 -11.05
C TYR A 378 17.45 2.76 -12.43
N GLU A 379 17.75 3.56 -13.45
CA GLU A 379 17.25 3.36 -14.81
C GLU A 379 18.16 2.40 -15.61
N GLY A 380 17.54 1.55 -16.42
CA GLY A 380 18.22 0.58 -17.30
C GLY A 380 18.07 -0.88 -16.85
N THR A 381 17.67 -1.75 -17.78
CA THR A 381 17.32 -3.15 -17.52
C THR A 381 18.41 -3.94 -16.79
N GLY A 382 19.68 -3.70 -17.12
CA GLY A 382 20.82 -4.37 -16.48
C GLY A 382 21.03 -3.94 -15.02
N THR A 383 20.84 -2.64 -14.72
CA THR A 383 20.95 -2.13 -13.35
C THR A 383 19.75 -2.57 -12.51
N VAL A 384 18.55 -2.56 -13.09
CA VAL A 384 17.32 -3.03 -12.44
C VAL A 384 17.46 -4.48 -11.98
N MET A 385 17.91 -5.37 -12.86
CA MET A 385 18.11 -6.77 -12.49
C MET A 385 19.13 -6.93 -11.35
N ARG A 386 20.24 -6.18 -11.39
CA ARG A 386 21.28 -6.27 -10.35
C ARG A 386 20.78 -5.86 -8.96
N TYR A 387 20.12 -4.71 -8.84
CA TYR A 387 19.65 -4.25 -7.52
C TYR A 387 18.46 -5.07 -7.02
N VAL A 388 17.51 -5.45 -7.90
CA VAL A 388 16.36 -6.29 -7.52
C VAL A 388 16.83 -7.64 -7.01
N THR A 389 17.77 -8.30 -7.72
CA THR A 389 18.35 -9.56 -7.25
C THR A 389 19.05 -9.38 -5.90
N LEU A 390 19.84 -8.32 -5.72
CA LEU A 390 20.49 -8.04 -4.43
C LEU A 390 19.48 -7.89 -3.29
N ARG A 391 18.42 -7.09 -3.47
CA ARG A 391 17.37 -6.90 -2.45
C ARG A 391 16.64 -8.20 -2.11
N LEU A 392 16.28 -8.99 -3.12
CA LEU A 392 15.66 -10.31 -2.91
C LEU A 392 16.59 -11.28 -2.17
N CYS A 393 17.89 -11.27 -2.45
CA CYS A 393 18.86 -12.07 -1.72
C CYS A 393 18.93 -11.65 -0.24
N ILE A 394 18.93 -10.35 0.06
CA ILE A 394 18.91 -9.86 1.44
C ILE A 394 17.63 -10.32 2.16
N ILE A 395 16.46 -10.19 1.53
CA ILE A 395 15.18 -10.66 2.10
C ILE A 395 15.21 -12.17 2.34
N ALA A 396 15.77 -12.96 1.42
CA ALA A 396 15.89 -14.41 1.60
C ALA A 396 16.80 -14.78 2.80
N VAL A 397 17.88 -14.05 3.01
CA VAL A 397 18.73 -14.22 4.21
C VAL A 397 17.97 -13.87 5.48
N LEU A 398 17.21 -12.77 5.48
CA LEU A 398 16.38 -12.37 6.61
C LEU A 398 15.35 -13.45 6.97
N VAL A 399 14.71 -14.07 5.97
CA VAL A 399 13.78 -15.19 6.16
C VAL A 399 14.48 -16.38 6.82
N ALA A 400 15.65 -16.78 6.32
CA ALA A 400 16.42 -17.89 6.91
C ALA A 400 16.77 -17.62 8.38
N VAL A 401 17.22 -16.42 8.70
CA VAL A 401 17.52 -16.00 10.08
C VAL A 401 16.25 -15.98 10.94
N SER A 402 15.15 -15.41 10.44
CA SER A 402 13.86 -15.38 11.14
C SER A 402 13.33 -16.78 11.45
N ILE A 403 13.45 -17.73 10.52
CA ILE A 403 13.04 -19.11 10.76
C ILE A 403 13.83 -19.74 11.91
N GLY A 404 15.14 -19.45 11.99
CA GLY A 404 16.00 -19.96 13.06
C GLY A 404 15.76 -19.31 14.43
N LEU A 405 15.30 -18.06 14.46
CA LEU A 405 15.11 -17.28 15.69
C LEU A 405 13.65 -17.16 16.15
N ARG A 406 12.71 -17.82 15.45
CA ARG A 406 11.26 -17.66 15.68
C ARG A 406 10.81 -18.02 17.10
N ASP A 407 11.44 -19.02 17.71
CA ASP A 407 11.05 -19.57 19.02
C ASP A 407 11.56 -18.69 20.19
N HIS A 408 12.45 -17.73 19.91
CA HIS A 408 13.09 -16.85 20.90
C HIS A 408 12.88 -15.36 20.58
N PHE A 409 11.69 -15.00 20.10
CA PHE A 409 11.36 -13.64 19.68
C PHE A 409 11.68 -12.56 20.75
N LEU A 410 11.36 -12.81 22.02
CA LEU A 410 11.59 -11.84 23.09
C LEU A 410 13.09 -11.60 23.33
N ASP A 411 13.90 -12.67 23.33
CA ASP A 411 15.35 -12.56 23.46
C ASP A 411 15.99 -11.90 22.25
N LEU A 412 15.46 -12.14 21.03
CA LEU A 412 15.90 -11.45 19.81
C LEU A 412 15.71 -9.94 19.91
N VAL A 413 14.55 -9.49 20.41
CA VAL A 413 14.20 -8.08 20.59
C VAL A 413 15.12 -7.44 21.64
N ASP A 414 15.28 -8.08 22.81
CA ASP A 414 16.15 -7.61 23.88
C ASP A 414 17.63 -7.55 23.43
N PHE A 415 18.11 -8.58 22.72
CA PHE A 415 19.47 -8.63 22.15
C PHE A 415 19.70 -7.53 21.12
N THR A 416 18.74 -7.28 20.23
CA THR A 416 18.85 -6.26 19.17
C THR A 416 18.96 -4.86 19.76
N GLY A 417 18.14 -4.56 20.77
CA GLY A 417 18.19 -3.28 21.48
C GLY A 417 19.48 -3.08 22.26
N ALA A 418 19.89 -4.08 23.04
CA ALA A 418 21.08 -4.01 23.90
C ALA A 418 22.40 -3.91 23.12
N SER A 419 22.46 -4.52 21.93
CA SER A 419 23.66 -4.54 21.08
C SER A 419 23.68 -3.37 20.09
N ALA A 420 23.10 -3.60 18.91
CA ALA A 420 23.26 -2.78 17.73
C ALA A 420 22.71 -1.37 17.92
N ILE A 421 21.50 -1.27 18.52
CA ILE A 421 20.82 0.01 18.73
C ILE A 421 21.53 0.85 19.78
N THR A 422 22.01 0.23 20.85
CA THR A 422 22.79 0.94 21.87
C THR A 422 24.07 1.55 21.29
N VAL A 423 24.74 0.84 20.36
CA VAL A 423 25.92 1.39 19.68
C VAL A 423 25.54 2.50 18.68
N CYS A 424 24.58 2.25 17.79
CA CYS A 424 24.30 3.17 16.68
C CYS A 424 23.38 4.35 17.04
N CYS A 425 22.46 4.19 17.99
CA CYS A 425 21.47 5.20 18.36
C CYS A 425 21.84 5.97 19.63
N LEU A 426 22.70 5.42 20.48
CA LEU A 426 23.12 6.07 21.73
C LEU A 426 24.61 6.42 21.73
N ALA A 427 25.50 5.43 21.67
CA ALA A 427 26.93 5.66 21.86
C ALA A 427 27.55 6.50 20.74
N LEU A 428 27.44 6.08 19.47
CA LEU A 428 28.07 6.74 18.33
C LEU A 428 27.59 8.19 18.13
N PRO A 429 26.29 8.50 18.15
CA PRO A 429 25.79 9.88 18.05
C PRO A 429 26.40 10.84 19.09
N ILE A 430 26.45 10.42 20.35
CA ILE A 430 26.96 11.25 21.44
C ILE A 430 28.49 11.40 21.32
N VAL A 431 29.21 10.34 20.94
CA VAL A 431 30.66 10.40 20.70
C VAL A 431 30.98 11.38 19.57
N PHE A 432 30.23 11.34 18.48
CA PHE A 432 30.43 12.27 17.36
C PHE A 432 30.19 13.71 17.78
N TYR A 433 29.13 13.96 18.54
CA TYR A 433 28.80 15.29 19.05
C TYR A 433 29.86 15.82 20.01
N LEU A 434 30.31 15.00 20.96
CA LEU A 434 31.39 15.37 21.88
C LEU A 434 32.68 15.69 21.13
N LYS A 435 33.03 14.91 20.11
CA LYS A 435 34.27 15.12 19.35
C LYS A 435 34.24 16.41 18.52
N VAL A 436 33.11 16.68 17.87
CA VAL A 436 32.95 17.87 17.00
C VAL A 436 32.83 19.15 17.83
N PHE A 437 32.00 19.14 18.87
CA PHE A 437 31.71 20.34 19.66
C PHE A 437 32.51 20.41 20.96
N TRP A 438 33.60 19.65 21.10
CA TRP A 438 34.33 19.53 22.36
C TRP A 438 34.66 20.87 23.00
N ASN A 439 35.09 21.86 22.21
CA ASN A 439 35.50 23.16 22.73
C ASN A 439 34.34 24.13 22.97
N GLU A 440 33.19 23.92 22.33
CA GLU A 440 32.01 24.78 22.41
C GLU A 440 31.06 24.37 23.54
N LEU A 441 31.13 23.11 23.98
CA LEU A 441 30.23 22.57 24.99
C LEU A 441 30.62 23.00 26.41
N PRO A 442 29.65 23.37 27.27
CA PRO A 442 29.91 23.61 28.67
C PRO A 442 30.26 22.30 29.42
N LEU A 443 31.04 22.41 30.51
CA LEU A 443 31.55 21.24 31.24
C LEU A 443 30.45 20.29 31.72
N TYR A 444 29.30 20.82 32.17
CA TYR A 444 28.20 19.99 32.65
C TYR A 444 27.62 19.08 31.54
N GLU A 445 27.50 19.59 30.31
CA GLU A 445 26.97 18.82 29.18
C GLU A 445 27.95 17.71 28.77
N ARG A 446 29.25 18.00 28.81
CA ARG A 446 30.30 16.99 28.55
C ARG A 446 30.24 15.85 29.56
N VAL A 447 30.13 16.18 30.85
CA VAL A 447 30.05 15.17 31.93
C VAL A 447 28.79 14.31 31.78
N VAL A 448 27.63 14.93 31.53
CA VAL A 448 26.37 14.20 31.33
C VAL A 448 26.46 13.28 30.10
N ALA A 449 26.97 13.76 28.98
CA ALA A 449 27.12 12.98 27.76
C ALA A 449 28.05 11.76 27.95
N ILE A 450 29.21 11.94 28.61
CA ILE A 450 30.13 10.85 28.91
C ILE A 450 29.48 9.83 29.86
N LEU A 451 28.78 10.31 30.90
CA LEU A 451 28.08 9.46 31.84
C LEU A 451 26.99 8.61 31.16
N VAL A 452 26.21 9.20 30.26
CA VAL A 452 25.20 8.47 29.47
C VAL A 452 25.86 7.39 28.62
N ILE A 453 26.95 7.71 27.90
CA ILE A 453 27.68 6.71 27.09
C ILE A 453 28.16 5.55 27.96
N CYS A 454 28.79 5.83 29.10
CA CYS A 454 29.32 4.81 30.00
C CYS A 454 28.22 3.91 30.56
N ILE A 455 27.13 4.49 31.08
CA ILE A 455 26.01 3.72 31.64
C ILE A 455 25.36 2.86 30.56
N CYS A 456 24.99 3.45 29.42
CA CYS A 456 24.32 2.72 28.34
C CYS A 456 25.21 1.61 27.77
N SER A 457 26.53 1.83 27.67
CA SER A 457 27.46 0.82 27.16
C SER A 457 27.65 -0.34 28.15
N VAL A 458 27.80 -0.06 29.45
CA VAL A 458 27.94 -1.12 30.48
C VAL A 458 26.67 -1.94 30.60
N VAL A 459 25.51 -1.28 30.70
CA VAL A 459 24.22 -1.96 30.79
C VAL A 459 23.88 -2.70 29.49
N GLY A 460 24.11 -2.07 28.33
CA GLY A 460 23.92 -2.70 27.03
C GLY A 460 24.79 -3.94 26.85
N CYS A 461 26.08 -3.90 27.23
CA CYS A 461 26.93 -5.09 27.20
C CYS A 461 26.43 -6.21 28.11
N TYR A 462 25.99 -5.88 29.33
CA TYR A 462 25.42 -6.85 30.26
C TYR A 462 24.19 -7.55 29.68
N VAL A 463 23.22 -6.78 29.18
CA VAL A 463 21.98 -7.32 28.61
C VAL A 463 22.26 -8.08 27.31
N MET A 464 23.17 -7.59 26.47
CA MET A 464 23.58 -8.28 25.23
C MET A 464 24.14 -9.67 25.53
N ILE A 465 25.00 -9.81 26.55
CA ILE A 465 25.57 -11.11 26.92
C ILE A 465 24.47 -12.04 27.46
N TYR A 466 23.58 -11.52 28.31
CA TYR A 466 22.50 -12.31 28.88
C TYR A 466 21.47 -12.76 27.84
N ALA A 467 20.90 -11.82 27.09
CA ALA A 467 19.95 -12.11 26.02
C ALA A 467 20.59 -12.96 24.92
N GLY A 468 21.87 -12.73 24.59
CA GLY A 468 22.61 -13.56 23.64
C GLY A 468 22.80 -15.00 24.13
N LYS A 469 23.05 -15.22 25.42
CA LYS A 469 23.11 -16.57 25.99
C LYS A 469 21.76 -17.27 25.83
N ASN A 470 20.66 -16.62 26.20
CA ASN A 470 19.32 -17.22 26.11
C ASN A 470 18.87 -17.45 24.66
N LEU A 471 19.26 -16.55 23.75
CA LEU A 471 18.92 -16.63 22.32
C LEU A 471 19.58 -17.82 21.62
N PHE A 472 20.80 -18.21 22.00
CA PHE A 472 21.55 -19.29 21.37
C PHE A 472 21.65 -20.58 22.21
N ASN A 473 21.42 -20.48 23.52
CA ASN A 473 21.46 -21.60 24.46
C ASN A 473 20.45 -21.36 25.60
N PRO A 474 19.15 -21.56 25.34
CA PRO A 474 18.09 -21.22 26.29
C PRO A 474 18.16 -22.06 27.56
N ASP A 475 18.00 -21.42 28.71
CA ASP A 475 17.82 -22.10 29.99
C ASP A 475 16.38 -22.65 30.07
N THR A 476 16.17 -23.87 30.57
CA THR A 476 14.84 -24.50 30.68
C THR A 476 14.07 -23.95 31.89
N GLU A 477 13.57 -22.71 31.81
CA GLU A 477 12.67 -22.18 32.85
C GLU A 477 11.22 -22.63 32.61
N THR A 478 10.60 -23.16 33.67
CA THR A 478 9.27 -23.81 33.63
C THR A 478 8.13 -22.94 34.16
N ALA A 479 8.37 -21.66 34.45
CA ALA A 479 7.38 -20.75 35.05
C ALA A 479 6.61 -19.95 33.99
N THR A 480 5.28 -19.94 34.08
CA THR A 480 4.39 -19.19 33.16
C THR A 480 4.51 -17.68 33.34
N PHE A 481 4.72 -17.21 34.58
CA PHE A 481 4.90 -15.79 34.92
C PHE A 481 6.24 -15.56 35.64
N PRO A 482 7.35 -15.42 34.91
CA PRO A 482 8.70 -15.40 35.51
C PRO A 482 9.01 -14.14 36.34
N TYR A 483 8.21 -13.08 36.23
CA TYR A 483 8.45 -11.81 36.95
C TYR A 483 7.76 -11.74 38.32
N CYS A 484 6.87 -12.69 38.61
CA CYS A 484 6.09 -12.72 39.85
C CYS A 484 6.76 -13.54 40.95
N SER A 485 6.33 -13.32 42.20
CA SER A 485 6.69 -14.17 43.35
C SER A 485 6.18 -15.60 43.18
N VAL A 486 6.81 -16.56 43.85
CA VAL A 486 6.55 -18.02 43.71
C VAL A 486 5.05 -18.38 43.79
N GLU A 487 4.29 -17.64 44.60
CA GLU A 487 2.84 -17.83 44.78
C GLU A 487 2.01 -17.50 43.51
N ASN A 488 2.49 -16.59 42.65
CA ASN A 488 1.80 -16.08 41.46
C ASN A 488 2.46 -16.51 40.13
N GLN A 489 3.41 -17.45 40.17
CA GLN A 489 4.22 -17.86 39.00
C GLN A 489 3.52 -18.82 38.04
N MET A 490 2.53 -19.60 38.52
CA MET A 490 1.92 -20.68 37.75
C MET A 490 0.44 -20.44 37.40
N GLU A 491 -0.32 -19.80 38.30
CA GLU A 491 -1.75 -19.55 38.11
C GLU A 491 -2.06 -18.04 38.03
N PRO A 492 -3.07 -17.62 37.25
CA PRO A 492 -3.45 -16.22 37.17
C PRO A 492 -4.03 -15.76 38.51
N TYR A 493 -3.63 -14.57 38.97
CA TYR A 493 -4.06 -14.03 40.28
C TYR A 493 -5.55 -13.71 40.33
N TYR A 494 -6.15 -13.47 39.16
CA TYR A 494 -7.56 -13.17 38.99
C TYR A 494 -8.09 -13.90 37.76
N ARG A 495 -9.22 -14.59 37.92
CA ARG A 495 -9.93 -15.23 36.81
C ARG A 495 -11.29 -14.58 36.68
N ALA A 496 -11.52 -13.88 35.56
CA ALA A 496 -12.80 -13.27 35.28
C ALA A 496 -13.90 -14.34 35.11
N THR A 497 -14.99 -14.25 35.89
CA THR A 497 -16.20 -15.06 35.68
C THR A 497 -17.09 -14.40 34.64
N LYS A 498 -17.38 -15.11 33.53
CA LYS A 498 -18.19 -14.62 32.39
C LYS A 498 -19.52 -14.02 32.84
N HIS A 499 -19.68 -12.70 32.66
CA HIS A 499 -20.99 -12.08 32.45
C HIS A 499 -21.08 -11.63 30.99
N HIS A 500 -21.99 -12.25 30.22
CA HIS A 500 -22.32 -11.81 28.87
C HIS A 500 -22.88 -10.38 28.92
N VAL A 501 -22.12 -9.42 28.39
CA VAL A 501 -22.63 -8.08 28.07
C VAL A 501 -22.09 -7.71 26.69
N GLU A 502 -22.99 -7.47 25.75
CA GLU A 502 -22.68 -7.02 24.40
C GLU A 502 -21.96 -5.67 24.44
N MET A 503 -20.78 -5.60 23.82
CA MET A 503 -19.98 -4.40 23.70
C MET A 503 -20.40 -3.62 22.45
N THR A 504 -21.26 -2.62 22.60
CA THR A 504 -21.69 -1.75 21.50
C THR A 504 -20.60 -0.72 21.18
N LEU A 505 -19.75 -1.02 20.21
CA LEU A 505 -18.66 -0.17 19.74
C LEU A 505 -19.18 0.89 18.74
N CYS A 506 -19.99 1.84 19.22
CA CYS A 506 -20.62 2.87 18.36
C CYS A 506 -20.52 4.27 18.97
N ALA A 507 -19.30 4.78 19.20
CA ALA A 507 -19.03 6.22 19.38
C ALA A 507 -17.53 6.53 19.48
N PHE A 508 -16.76 6.53 18.37
CA PHE A 508 -15.38 7.06 18.41
C PHE A 508 -14.89 7.85 17.19
N PHE A 509 -15.69 7.99 16.12
CA PHE A 509 -15.31 8.81 14.96
C PHE A 509 -15.85 10.25 15.05
N ARG A 510 -15.28 11.08 15.93
CA ARG A 510 -15.41 12.54 15.80
C ARG A 510 -14.34 13.36 16.54
N CYS A 511 -13.20 13.59 15.90
CA CYS A 511 -12.53 14.91 15.83
C CYS A 511 -11.12 14.80 15.22
N MET A 512 -10.90 15.44 14.06
CA MET A 512 -9.71 16.28 13.82
C MET A 512 -9.82 16.99 12.46
N VAL A 513 -10.14 18.30 12.48
CA VAL A 513 -9.86 19.25 11.37
C VAL A 513 -9.60 20.64 11.96
N TYR A 514 -8.60 21.34 11.40
CA TYR A 514 -8.31 22.80 11.28
C TYR A 514 -6.89 23.21 11.78
N ARG A 515 -6.07 24.08 11.14
CA ARG A 515 -6.22 25.09 10.04
C ARG A 515 -4.84 25.68 9.58
N ASN A 516 -4.66 25.92 8.25
CA ASN A 516 -3.88 26.97 7.47
C ASN A 516 -2.43 27.41 7.85
N LYS A 517 -1.56 27.97 6.96
CA LYS A 517 -1.73 28.86 5.78
C LYS A 517 -0.46 28.89 4.88
N SER A 518 -0.62 29.30 3.63
CA SER A 518 0.29 29.29 2.45
C SER A 518 1.40 30.37 2.36
N VAL A 519 2.35 30.24 1.40
CA VAL A 519 2.65 31.19 0.27
C VAL A 519 3.70 30.61 -0.74
N SER A 520 3.44 30.91 -2.02
CA SER A 520 3.99 30.56 -3.38
C SER A 520 5.45 31.01 -3.69
N ARG A 521 6.15 30.72 -4.84
CA ARG A 521 5.80 30.74 -6.30
C ARG A 521 6.96 30.26 -7.25
N GLU A 522 6.60 29.59 -8.38
CA GLU A 522 7.12 29.47 -9.80
C GLU A 522 8.63 29.71 -10.20
N ARG A 523 9.28 29.14 -11.26
CA ARG A 523 8.87 28.69 -12.62
C ARG A 523 9.97 27.88 -13.44
N MET A 524 9.53 26.84 -14.19
CA MET A 524 9.83 26.31 -15.59
C MET A 524 11.23 26.38 -16.28
N VAL A 525 11.71 25.27 -16.92
CA VAL A 525 12.54 25.18 -18.19
C VAL A 525 12.38 23.80 -18.88
N CYS A 526 12.45 23.79 -20.23
CA CYS A 526 12.39 22.64 -21.18
C CYS A 526 13.74 21.94 -21.46
N SER A 527 13.72 20.70 -21.97
CA SER A 527 14.86 20.09 -22.68
C SER A 527 14.50 19.05 -23.77
N VAL A 528 15.17 19.27 -24.91
CA VAL A 528 15.40 18.59 -26.20
C VAL A 528 15.59 17.05 -26.21
N LEU A 529 15.11 16.40 -27.28
CA LEU A 529 15.33 14.99 -27.70
C LEU A 529 16.59 14.79 -28.59
N PRO A 530 17.25 13.62 -28.53
CA PRO A 530 18.01 13.04 -29.65
C PRO A 530 17.53 11.58 -29.98
N PRO A 531 18.03 10.89 -31.03
CA PRO A 531 17.18 10.35 -32.10
C PRO A 531 16.85 8.86 -31.97
N THR A 532 15.92 8.48 -32.86
CA THR A 532 15.23 7.20 -33.04
C THR A 532 16.13 5.98 -33.26
N MET A 533 16.06 5.03 -32.33
CA MET A 533 16.35 3.61 -32.56
C MET A 533 15.03 2.86 -32.90
N PRO A 534 15.07 1.68 -33.54
CA PRO A 534 13.88 0.94 -33.95
C PRO A 534 13.00 0.63 -32.74
N SER A 535 11.73 1.01 -32.79
CA SER A 535 10.81 0.84 -31.68
C SER A 535 10.60 -0.65 -31.33
N PRO A 536 10.71 -1.04 -30.05
CA PRO A 536 10.32 -2.38 -29.59
C PRO A 536 8.85 -2.67 -29.92
N PHE A 537 8.51 -3.92 -30.21
CA PHE A 537 7.13 -4.34 -30.47
C PHE A 537 6.21 -4.18 -29.23
N TYR A 538 6.79 -4.27 -28.03
CA TYR A 538 6.12 -4.14 -26.73
C TYR A 538 7.11 -3.59 -25.68
N THR A 539 6.76 -2.51 -24.98
CA THR A 539 7.64 -1.85 -23.99
C THR A 539 7.26 -2.16 -22.54
N LEU A 540 8.12 -1.78 -21.58
CA LEU A 540 7.79 -1.87 -20.15
C LEU A 540 6.65 -0.93 -19.74
N GLU A 541 6.48 0.21 -20.43
CA GLU A 541 5.34 1.11 -20.21
C GLU A 541 4.04 0.46 -20.72
N ASP A 542 4.10 -0.16 -21.91
CA ASP A 542 2.99 -0.93 -22.49
C ASP A 542 2.57 -2.05 -21.52
N ALA A 543 3.53 -2.76 -20.91
CA ALA A 543 3.27 -3.81 -19.92
C ALA A 543 2.55 -3.27 -18.66
N LYS A 544 2.99 -2.12 -18.12
CA LYS A 544 2.37 -1.48 -16.95
C LYS A 544 0.91 -1.11 -17.20
N ILE A 545 0.60 -0.63 -18.41
CA ILE A 545 -0.77 -0.28 -18.78
C ILE A 545 -1.60 -1.54 -19.04
N SER A 546 -1.04 -2.57 -19.65
CA SER A 546 -1.70 -3.88 -19.78
C SER A 546 -2.08 -4.49 -18.43
N PHE A 547 -1.24 -4.37 -17.39
CA PHE A 547 -1.60 -4.82 -16.04
C PHE A 547 -2.77 -4.03 -15.46
N ASN A 548 -2.86 -2.72 -15.69
CA ASN A 548 -4.05 -1.97 -15.27
C ASN A 548 -5.32 -2.44 -15.99
N ILE A 549 -5.25 -2.68 -17.32
CA ILE A 549 -6.39 -3.19 -18.09
C ILE A 549 -6.79 -4.58 -17.58
N PHE A 550 -5.82 -5.47 -17.37
CA PHE A 550 -6.05 -6.82 -16.83
C PHE A 550 -6.64 -6.76 -15.42
N CYS A 551 -6.14 -5.88 -14.55
CA CYS A 551 -6.66 -5.68 -13.19
C CYS A 551 -8.11 -5.19 -13.17
N CYS A 552 -8.52 -4.33 -14.11
CA CYS A 552 -9.91 -3.86 -14.20
C CYS A 552 -10.88 -4.93 -14.71
N PHE A 553 -10.36 -5.86 -15.51
CA PHE A 553 -11.11 -6.93 -16.15
C PHE A 553 -11.27 -8.17 -15.23
N CYS A 554 -10.19 -8.55 -14.55
CA CYS A 554 -10.16 -9.63 -13.58
C CYS A 554 -10.78 -9.23 -12.23
N GLY A 555 -11.16 -10.21 -11.41
CA GLY A 555 -11.84 -9.97 -10.12
C GLY A 555 -13.26 -10.53 -10.15
N ILE A 556 -14.27 -9.66 -10.01
CA ILE A 556 -15.69 -10.06 -10.12
C ILE A 556 -15.94 -10.79 -11.45
N GLY A 557 -15.31 -10.34 -12.53
CA GLY A 557 -15.43 -10.94 -13.86
C GLY A 557 -14.92 -12.37 -13.92
N SER A 558 -13.72 -12.68 -13.40
CA SER A 558 -13.21 -14.06 -13.44
C SER A 558 -13.97 -14.99 -12.51
N LEU A 559 -14.35 -14.50 -11.33
CA LEU A 559 -15.11 -15.26 -10.33
C LEU A 559 -16.49 -15.71 -10.83
N SER A 560 -17.11 -14.96 -11.74
CA SER A 560 -18.43 -15.32 -12.28
C SER A 560 -18.38 -16.27 -13.48
N MET A 561 -17.20 -16.49 -14.08
CA MET A 561 -17.08 -17.28 -15.31
C MET A 561 -17.61 -18.71 -15.19
N PRO A 562 -17.30 -19.48 -14.12
CA PRO A 562 -17.88 -20.81 -13.93
C PRO A 562 -19.42 -20.76 -13.79
N SER A 563 -19.95 -19.73 -13.13
CA SER A 563 -21.39 -19.54 -12.98
C SER A 563 -22.09 -19.29 -14.32
N ASN A 564 -21.46 -18.53 -15.24
CA ASN A 564 -22.01 -18.33 -16.58
C ASN A 564 -22.16 -19.66 -17.36
N TYR A 565 -21.27 -20.63 -17.11
CA TYR A 565 -21.35 -21.97 -17.70
C TYR A 565 -22.41 -22.82 -17.01
N ALA A 566 -22.57 -22.69 -15.68
CA ALA A 566 -23.67 -23.30 -14.95
C ALA A 566 -25.03 -22.78 -15.42
N ARG A 567 -25.13 -21.49 -15.77
CA ARG A 567 -26.36 -20.83 -16.26
C ARG A 567 -26.71 -21.20 -17.70
N ALA A 568 -25.78 -20.97 -18.63
CA ALA A 568 -26.06 -21.07 -20.07
C ALA A 568 -25.69 -22.42 -20.68
N GLY A 569 -25.05 -23.31 -19.90
CA GLY A 569 -24.44 -24.54 -20.40
C GLY A 569 -23.13 -24.27 -21.16
N PRO A 570 -22.24 -25.28 -21.26
CA PRO A 570 -20.86 -25.08 -21.70
C PRO A 570 -20.75 -24.62 -23.17
N ILE A 571 -21.64 -25.10 -24.05
CA ILE A 571 -21.60 -24.76 -25.47
C ILE A 571 -22.02 -23.30 -25.69
N TYR A 572 -23.20 -22.91 -25.21
CA TYR A 572 -23.71 -21.55 -25.39
C TYR A 572 -22.91 -20.53 -24.60
N ALA A 573 -22.45 -20.88 -23.38
CA ALA A 573 -21.58 -20.00 -22.61
C ALA A 573 -20.24 -19.74 -23.31
N THR A 574 -19.61 -20.76 -23.92
CA THR A 574 -18.37 -20.57 -24.69
C THR A 574 -18.58 -19.67 -25.90
N ILE A 575 -19.68 -19.87 -26.65
CA ILE A 575 -20.02 -19.02 -27.79
C ILE A 575 -20.27 -17.58 -27.33
N ALA A 576 -21.03 -17.39 -26.26
CA ALA A 576 -21.33 -16.08 -25.70
C ALA A 576 -20.06 -15.38 -25.20
N LEU A 577 -19.17 -16.09 -24.51
CA LEU A 577 -17.90 -15.56 -24.01
C LEU A 577 -16.99 -15.10 -25.16
N LEU A 578 -16.81 -15.93 -26.20
CA LEU A 578 -15.98 -15.56 -27.35
C LEU A 578 -16.58 -14.41 -28.16
N LEU A 579 -17.90 -14.39 -28.34
CA LEU A 579 -18.59 -13.27 -28.99
C LEU A 579 -18.42 -11.98 -28.19
N MET A 580 -18.60 -12.04 -26.87
CA MET A 580 -18.44 -10.89 -25.99
C MET A 580 -17.00 -10.39 -25.94
N ALA A 581 -16.01 -11.30 -25.95
CA ALA A 581 -14.60 -10.95 -26.07
C ALA A 581 -14.33 -10.19 -27.38
N PHE A 582 -14.77 -10.74 -28.51
CA PHE A 582 -14.60 -10.11 -29.82
C PHE A 582 -15.23 -8.71 -29.87
N VAL A 583 -16.49 -8.61 -29.44
CA VAL A 583 -17.26 -7.36 -29.47
C VAL A 583 -16.65 -6.29 -28.56
N ASN A 584 -16.27 -6.64 -27.32
CA ASN A 584 -15.67 -5.68 -26.39
C ASN A 584 -14.26 -5.26 -26.82
N ILE A 585 -13.42 -6.18 -27.29
CA ILE A 585 -12.08 -5.84 -27.81
C ILE A 585 -12.23 -4.86 -28.98
N TYR A 586 -13.13 -5.15 -29.92
CA TYR A 586 -13.39 -4.28 -31.05
C TYR A 586 -13.92 -2.90 -30.63
N ALA A 587 -14.91 -2.84 -29.74
CA ALA A 587 -15.46 -1.58 -29.23
C ALA A 587 -14.40 -0.74 -28.48
N THR A 588 -13.54 -1.39 -27.72
CA THR A 588 -12.47 -0.73 -26.95
C THR A 588 -11.38 -0.18 -27.87
N ILE A 589 -10.98 -0.93 -28.91
CA ILE A 589 -10.06 -0.45 -29.95
C ILE A 589 -10.70 0.71 -30.73
N ALA A 590 -11.98 0.61 -31.06
CA ALA A 590 -12.73 1.65 -31.74
C ALA A 590 -12.75 2.96 -30.92
N LEU A 591 -12.96 2.87 -29.60
CA LEU A 591 -12.86 4.01 -28.70
C LEU A 591 -11.46 4.63 -28.72
N SER A 592 -10.42 3.80 -28.61
CA SER A 592 -9.02 4.23 -28.61
C SER A 592 -8.67 5.01 -29.90
N ASN A 593 -9.13 4.52 -31.05
CA ASN A 593 -8.95 5.17 -32.35
C ASN A 593 -9.72 6.50 -32.47
N VAL A 594 -10.94 6.58 -31.90
CA VAL A 594 -11.71 7.83 -31.86
C VAL A 594 -11.00 8.89 -31.01
N ILE A 595 -10.47 8.49 -29.85
CA ILE A 595 -9.71 9.40 -28.98
C ILE A 595 -8.44 9.88 -29.67
N TYR A 596 -7.74 8.99 -30.37
CA TYR A 596 -6.54 9.35 -31.12
C TYR A 596 -6.82 10.32 -32.28
N ALA A 597 -8.02 10.25 -32.87
CA ALA A 597 -8.44 11.18 -33.93
C ALA A 597 -9.04 12.50 -33.42
N ALA A 598 -9.31 12.61 -32.11
CA ALA A 598 -9.93 13.80 -31.53
C ALA A 598 -8.92 14.95 -31.39
N PRO A 599 -9.37 16.22 -31.42
CA PRO A 599 -8.49 17.37 -31.22
C PRO A 599 -7.92 17.39 -29.79
N PRO A 600 -6.77 18.06 -29.56
CA PRO A 600 -6.11 18.10 -28.24
C PRO A 600 -6.96 18.66 -27.09
N SER A 601 -8.02 19.42 -27.41
CA SER A 601 -9.00 19.95 -26.46
C SER A 601 -9.92 18.88 -25.85
N VAL A 602 -10.00 17.68 -26.45
CA VAL A 602 -10.84 16.56 -26.00
C VAL A 602 -10.00 15.63 -25.12
N LYS A 603 -10.12 15.77 -23.80
CA LYS A 603 -9.29 15.02 -22.83
C LYS A 603 -10.04 13.86 -22.17
N THR A 604 -11.34 14.02 -21.90
CA THR A 604 -12.14 13.01 -21.18
C THR A 604 -13.08 12.25 -22.11
N PHE A 605 -13.56 11.08 -21.68
CA PHE A 605 -14.59 10.34 -22.43
C PHE A 605 -15.85 11.19 -22.66
N THR A 606 -16.22 11.98 -21.66
CA THR A 606 -17.35 12.93 -21.72
C THR A 606 -17.13 14.01 -22.77
N ASP A 607 -15.89 14.49 -22.94
CA ASP A 607 -15.53 15.46 -23.98
C ASP A 607 -15.59 14.81 -25.38
N VAL A 608 -15.25 13.52 -25.52
CA VAL A 608 -15.44 12.78 -26.78
C VAL A 608 -16.92 12.74 -27.15
N GLY A 609 -17.79 12.42 -26.18
CA GLY A 609 -19.24 12.46 -26.39
C GLY A 609 -19.74 13.86 -26.80
N ALA A 610 -19.20 14.91 -26.18
CA ALA A 610 -19.50 16.30 -26.53
C ALA A 610 -19.04 16.67 -27.94
N TRP A 611 -17.87 16.19 -28.36
CA TRP A 611 -17.32 16.45 -29.68
C TRP A 611 -18.11 15.74 -30.79
N VAL A 612 -18.49 14.48 -30.60
CA VAL A 612 -19.13 13.67 -31.65
C VAL A 612 -20.62 13.99 -31.82
N PHE A 613 -21.36 14.15 -30.71
CA PHE A 613 -22.82 14.36 -30.74
C PHE A 613 -23.28 15.64 -30.03
N GLY A 614 -22.38 16.52 -29.61
CA GLY A 614 -22.74 17.74 -28.88
C GLY A 614 -23.24 17.46 -27.45
N ALA A 615 -24.08 18.34 -26.93
CA ALA A 615 -24.65 18.22 -25.59
C ALA A 615 -25.28 16.85 -25.26
N PRO A 616 -26.10 16.21 -26.13
CA PRO A 616 -26.69 14.91 -25.80
C PRO A 616 -25.64 13.80 -25.66
N GLY A 617 -24.59 13.80 -26.48
CA GLY A 617 -23.48 12.85 -26.34
C GLY A 617 -22.69 13.05 -25.05
N ARG A 618 -22.50 14.30 -24.64
CA ARG A 618 -21.89 14.64 -23.34
C ARG A 618 -22.66 14.02 -22.17
N TYR A 619 -23.98 14.25 -22.12
CA TYR A 619 -24.82 13.73 -21.03
C TYR A 619 -24.92 12.20 -21.07
N ALA A 620 -25.00 11.59 -22.26
CA ALA A 620 -25.05 10.14 -22.39
C ALA A 620 -23.81 9.46 -21.80
N VAL A 621 -22.60 9.92 -22.17
CA VAL A 621 -21.34 9.40 -21.62
C VAL A 621 -21.22 9.67 -20.13
N MET A 622 -21.59 10.88 -19.70
CA MET A 622 -21.52 11.26 -18.29
C MET A 622 -22.40 10.35 -17.42
N ILE A 623 -23.64 10.08 -17.85
CA ILE A 623 -24.57 9.23 -17.12
C ILE A 623 -24.08 7.78 -17.12
N SER A 624 -23.66 7.23 -18.26
CA SER A 624 -23.17 5.85 -18.33
C SER A 624 -21.92 5.66 -17.46
N GLN A 625 -20.97 6.60 -17.52
CA GLN A 625 -19.73 6.53 -16.74
C GLN A 625 -20.01 6.69 -15.24
N LEU A 626 -20.86 7.64 -14.85
CA LEU A 626 -21.25 7.83 -13.45
C LEU A 626 -21.92 6.57 -12.89
N LEU A 627 -22.79 5.92 -13.68
CA LEU A 627 -23.47 4.70 -13.26
C LEU A 627 -22.49 3.53 -13.07
N VAL A 628 -21.52 3.32 -13.97
CA VAL A 628 -20.47 2.30 -13.80
C VAL A 628 -19.68 2.60 -12.53
N CYS A 629 -19.25 3.84 -12.37
CA CYS A 629 -18.45 4.30 -11.25
C CYS A 629 -19.21 4.36 -9.90
N LEU A 630 -20.53 4.14 -9.89
CA LEU A 630 -21.30 4.00 -8.66
C LEU A 630 -21.60 2.53 -8.37
N LEU A 631 -22.13 1.79 -9.34
CA LEU A 631 -22.59 0.42 -9.12
C LEU A 631 -21.44 -0.60 -9.00
N LEU A 632 -20.38 -0.46 -9.82
CA LEU A 632 -19.25 -1.39 -9.77
C LEU A 632 -18.52 -1.31 -8.43
N PRO A 633 -18.13 -0.13 -7.90
CA PRO A 633 -17.59 -0.01 -6.55
C PRO A 633 -18.51 -0.55 -5.45
N CYS A 634 -19.83 -0.45 -5.61
CA CYS A 634 -20.77 -1.09 -4.68
C CYS A 634 -20.62 -2.63 -4.70
N ALA A 635 -20.50 -3.23 -5.87
CA ALA A 635 -20.25 -4.67 -5.99
C ALA A 635 -18.92 -5.08 -5.34
N PHE A 636 -17.85 -4.27 -5.49
CA PHE A 636 -16.57 -4.51 -4.80
C PHE A 636 -16.69 -4.38 -3.27
N LEU A 637 -17.48 -3.43 -2.76
CA LEU A 637 -17.74 -3.28 -1.32
C LEU A 637 -18.51 -4.47 -0.75
N VAL A 638 -19.56 -4.92 -1.45
CA VAL A 638 -20.34 -6.10 -1.07
C VAL A 638 -19.45 -7.33 -1.07
N LEU A 639 -18.76 -7.62 -2.19
CA LEU A 639 -17.86 -8.77 -2.29
C LEU A 639 -16.77 -8.73 -1.22
N GLY A 640 -16.08 -7.58 -1.07
CA GLY A 640 -15.02 -7.41 -0.08
C GLY A 640 -15.49 -7.63 1.35
N SER A 641 -16.70 -7.17 1.69
CA SER A 641 -17.31 -7.40 3.00
C SER A 641 -17.64 -8.87 3.26
N THR A 642 -18.18 -9.59 2.26
CA THR A 642 -18.45 -11.03 2.36
C THR A 642 -17.16 -11.84 2.52
N LEU A 643 -16.09 -11.47 1.80
CA LEU A 643 -14.79 -12.14 1.98
C LEU A 643 -14.24 -11.97 3.39
N LEU A 644 -14.36 -10.78 3.99
CA LEU A 644 -13.93 -10.52 5.36
C LEU A 644 -14.79 -11.27 6.39
N ASP A 645 -16.10 -11.39 6.13
CA ASP A 645 -17.02 -12.15 6.98
C ASP A 645 -16.64 -13.65 7.01
N VAL A 646 -16.28 -14.21 5.85
CA VAL A 646 -15.79 -15.60 5.73
C VAL A 646 -14.38 -15.78 6.34
N LEU A 647 -13.49 -14.80 6.20
CA LEU A 647 -12.16 -14.85 6.82
C LEU A 647 -12.23 -14.81 8.35
N PHE A 648 -13.18 -14.04 8.89
CA PHE A 648 -13.36 -13.78 10.31
C PHE A 648 -14.80 -14.05 10.76
N PRO A 649 -15.24 -15.33 10.73
CA PRO A 649 -16.61 -15.69 11.09
C PRO A 649 -16.93 -15.29 12.53
N ASP A 650 -18.20 -14.94 12.76
CA ASP A 650 -18.77 -14.57 14.06
C ASP A 650 -18.07 -13.39 14.77
N SER A 651 -17.27 -12.60 14.06
CA SER A 651 -16.48 -11.51 14.66
C SER A 651 -17.21 -10.16 14.63
N PHE A 652 -17.77 -9.81 13.47
CA PHE A 652 -18.58 -8.61 13.26
C PHE A 652 -19.62 -8.87 12.17
N SER A 653 -20.62 -8.01 12.04
CA SER A 653 -21.59 -8.11 10.94
C SER A 653 -20.98 -7.72 9.59
N GLN A 654 -21.53 -8.25 8.49
CA GLN A 654 -21.14 -7.87 7.13
C GLN A 654 -21.18 -6.35 6.89
N ILE A 655 -22.14 -5.64 7.49
CA ILE A 655 -22.24 -4.17 7.39
C ILE A 655 -21.01 -3.49 8.03
N PHE A 656 -20.54 -3.99 9.18
CA PHE A 656 -19.32 -3.50 9.79
C PHE A 656 -18.11 -3.74 8.88
N TRP A 657 -17.98 -4.94 8.31
CA TRP A 657 -16.89 -5.26 7.37
C TRP A 657 -16.92 -4.40 6.11
N MET A 658 -18.11 -4.04 5.64
CA MET A 658 -18.29 -3.11 4.52
C MET A 658 -17.79 -1.70 4.86
N VAL A 659 -18.17 -1.17 6.02
CA VAL A 659 -17.67 0.13 6.50
C VAL A 659 -16.17 0.08 6.74
N PHE A 660 -15.65 -1.00 7.31
CA PHE A 660 -14.22 -1.21 7.53
C PHE A 660 -13.45 -1.19 6.22
N MET A 661 -13.90 -1.95 5.21
CA MET A 661 -13.30 -1.95 3.87
C MET A 661 -13.34 -0.55 3.25
N ALA A 662 -14.47 0.17 3.35
CA ALA A 662 -14.57 1.54 2.85
C ALA A 662 -13.58 2.51 3.52
N VAL A 663 -13.30 2.33 4.82
CA VAL A 663 -12.28 3.11 5.55
C VAL A 663 -10.87 2.75 5.10
N THR A 664 -10.56 1.45 4.89
CA THR A 664 -9.21 1.02 4.50
C THR A 664 -8.84 1.42 3.07
N VAL A 665 -9.81 1.59 2.17
CA VAL A 665 -9.55 2.08 0.79
C VAL A 665 -9.39 3.60 0.71
N VAL A 666 -9.77 4.37 1.75
CA VAL A 666 -9.65 5.86 1.75
C VAL A 666 -8.25 6.34 1.36
N PRO A 667 -7.13 5.85 1.97
CA PRO A 667 -5.80 6.34 1.62
C PRO A 667 -5.45 6.14 0.15
N VAL A 668 -5.86 5.00 -0.42
CA VAL A 668 -5.61 4.67 -1.84
C VAL A 668 -6.49 5.52 -2.75
N CYS A 669 -7.76 5.75 -2.38
CA CYS A 669 -8.68 6.64 -3.08
C CYS A 669 -8.27 8.13 -3.01
N MET A 670 -7.34 8.52 -2.12
CA MET A 670 -6.80 9.89 -2.08
C MET A 670 -5.61 10.09 -3.04
N ILE A 671 -5.04 9.03 -3.60
CA ILE A 671 -3.96 9.13 -4.60
C ILE A 671 -4.57 9.67 -5.90
N PRO A 672 -4.06 10.77 -6.48
CA PRO A 672 -4.73 11.41 -7.61
C PRO A 672 -4.43 10.80 -8.99
N THR A 673 -3.49 9.84 -9.12
CA THR A 673 -3.08 9.32 -10.45
C THR A 673 -2.89 7.80 -10.54
N LEU A 674 -3.19 7.24 -11.72
CA LEU A 674 -3.08 5.79 -12.01
C LEU A 674 -1.65 5.35 -12.37
N LYS A 675 -0.78 6.26 -12.83
CA LYS A 675 0.61 5.93 -13.18
C LYS A 675 1.42 5.43 -11.98
N GLU A 676 1.23 6.06 -10.82
CA GLU A 676 1.80 5.64 -9.54
C GLU A 676 1.16 4.34 -9.02
N ALA A 677 -0.08 4.05 -9.41
CA ALA A 677 -0.78 2.81 -9.07
C ALA A 677 -0.38 1.61 -9.95
N SER A 678 0.39 1.79 -11.02
CA SER A 678 0.72 0.70 -11.96
C SER A 678 1.48 -0.48 -11.33
N SER A 679 2.38 -0.22 -10.39
CA SER A 679 3.07 -1.29 -9.64
C SER A 679 2.13 -2.01 -8.67
N VAL A 680 1.16 -1.28 -8.11
CA VAL A 680 0.14 -1.81 -7.20
C VAL A 680 -0.87 -2.67 -8.00
N ALA A 681 -1.26 -2.23 -9.19
CA ALA A 681 -2.14 -2.97 -10.08
C ALA A 681 -1.58 -4.35 -10.45
N LEU A 682 -0.26 -4.49 -10.65
CA LEU A 682 0.38 -5.79 -10.88
C LEU A 682 0.17 -6.76 -9.70
N VAL A 683 0.28 -6.27 -8.46
CA VAL A 683 0.00 -7.08 -7.26
C VAL A 683 -1.47 -7.50 -7.23
N GLY A 684 -2.39 -6.60 -7.61
CA GLY A 684 -3.80 -6.91 -7.77
C GLY A 684 -4.07 -7.98 -8.83
N CYS A 685 -3.40 -7.93 -9.98
CA CYS A 685 -3.53 -8.96 -11.04
C CYS A 685 -3.06 -10.33 -10.57
N LEU A 686 -1.88 -10.40 -9.94
CA LEU A 686 -1.34 -11.64 -9.41
C LEU A 686 -2.25 -12.19 -8.31
N GLY A 687 -2.81 -11.31 -7.47
CA GLY A 687 -3.81 -11.66 -6.46
C GLY A 687 -5.01 -12.39 -7.06
N THR A 688 -5.62 -11.86 -8.13
CA THR A 688 -6.74 -12.55 -8.77
C THR A 688 -6.34 -13.91 -9.32
N ILE A 689 -5.24 -13.98 -10.08
CA ILE A 689 -4.81 -15.23 -10.72
C ILE A 689 -4.58 -16.31 -9.66
N ILE A 690 -3.88 -15.97 -8.58
CA ILE A 690 -3.61 -16.90 -7.49
C ILE A 690 -4.91 -17.32 -6.79
N ALA A 691 -5.81 -16.36 -6.49
CA ALA A 691 -7.08 -16.65 -5.85
C ALA A 691 -7.98 -17.57 -6.69
N ASP A 692 -8.10 -17.30 -7.99
CA ASP A 692 -8.91 -18.09 -8.92
C ASP A 692 -8.34 -19.50 -9.10
N VAL A 693 -7.01 -19.63 -9.23
CA VAL A 693 -6.33 -20.93 -9.33
C VAL A 693 -6.54 -21.75 -8.06
N ILE A 694 -6.40 -21.15 -6.87
CA ILE A 694 -6.67 -21.85 -5.61
C ILE A 694 -8.16 -22.21 -5.52
N GLY A 695 -9.07 -21.31 -5.86
CA GLY A 695 -10.52 -21.56 -5.84
C GLY A 695 -10.94 -22.72 -6.74
N VAL A 696 -10.47 -22.74 -7.99
CA VAL A 696 -10.69 -23.87 -8.91
C VAL A 696 -10.03 -25.15 -8.38
N SER A 697 -8.81 -25.05 -7.85
CA SER A 697 -8.10 -26.23 -7.30
C SER A 697 -8.84 -26.84 -6.11
N ILE A 698 -9.49 -26.03 -5.26
CA ILE A 698 -10.34 -26.52 -4.17
C ILE A 698 -11.53 -27.28 -4.76
N LEU A 699 -12.25 -26.71 -5.72
CA LEU A 699 -13.39 -27.39 -6.36
C LEU A 699 -12.97 -28.71 -7.00
N GLU A 700 -11.92 -28.71 -7.83
CA GLU A 700 -11.42 -29.91 -8.49
C GLU A 700 -10.81 -30.92 -7.50
N TRP A 701 -10.36 -30.49 -6.31
CA TRP A 701 -9.86 -31.40 -5.28
C TRP A 701 -10.99 -32.04 -4.47
N GLU A 702 -12.00 -31.27 -4.10
CA GLU A 702 -13.10 -31.73 -3.25
C GLU A 702 -14.15 -32.54 -4.02
N MET A 703 -14.36 -32.23 -5.31
CA MET A 703 -15.32 -32.96 -6.13
C MET A 703 -14.73 -34.24 -6.77
N ARG A 704 -13.52 -34.68 -6.39
CA ARG A 704 -12.89 -35.84 -7.06
C ARG A 704 -13.69 -37.11 -6.90
N GLY A 705 -13.87 -37.82 -8.02
CA GLY A 705 -14.66 -39.06 -8.04
C GLY A 705 -16.17 -38.80 -8.05
N HIS A 706 -16.62 -37.56 -8.29
CA HIS A 706 -18.02 -37.26 -8.56
C HIS A 706 -18.55 -38.08 -9.76
N PRO A 707 -19.83 -38.47 -9.77
CA PRO A 707 -20.47 -39.08 -10.94
C PRO A 707 -20.58 -38.06 -12.09
N SER A 708 -21.14 -38.41 -13.24
CA SER A 708 -21.34 -37.45 -14.33
C SER A 708 -22.04 -36.18 -13.84
N ILE A 709 -21.45 -35.01 -14.12
CA ILE A 709 -21.97 -33.72 -13.68
C ILE A 709 -23.41 -33.48 -14.20
N PRO A 710 -24.29 -32.88 -13.38
CA PRO A 710 -25.64 -32.54 -13.83
C PRO A 710 -25.57 -31.41 -14.87
N ALA A 711 -26.26 -31.62 -15.98
CA ALA A 711 -26.38 -30.63 -17.05
C ALA A 711 -27.45 -29.58 -16.68
N PRO A 712 -27.24 -28.30 -17.01
CA PRO A 712 -28.25 -27.27 -16.80
C PRO A 712 -29.43 -27.44 -17.77
N ASP A 713 -30.62 -27.07 -17.31
CA ASP A 713 -31.82 -27.03 -18.16
C ASP A 713 -31.81 -25.73 -18.98
N VAL A 714 -31.02 -25.74 -20.06
CA VAL A 714 -30.69 -24.53 -20.84
C VAL A 714 -31.94 -23.94 -21.47
N SER A 715 -32.40 -22.83 -20.91
CA SER A 715 -33.43 -21.99 -21.50
C SER A 715 -32.83 -20.78 -22.22
N LEU A 716 -33.53 -20.27 -23.25
CA LEU A 716 -33.13 -19.03 -23.92
C LEU A 716 -32.99 -17.88 -22.92
N HIS A 717 -33.85 -17.83 -21.90
CA HIS A 717 -33.79 -16.84 -20.83
C HIS A 717 -32.47 -16.89 -20.04
N GLN A 718 -31.99 -18.07 -19.64
CA GLN A 718 -30.73 -18.22 -18.91
C GLN A 718 -29.52 -17.80 -19.76
N VAL A 719 -29.51 -18.14 -21.05
CA VAL A 719 -28.46 -17.72 -21.99
C VAL A 719 -28.44 -16.19 -22.15
N LEU A 720 -29.61 -15.55 -22.28
CA LEU A 720 -29.68 -14.10 -22.41
C LEU A 720 -29.28 -13.38 -21.12
N THR A 721 -29.66 -13.89 -19.94
CA THR A 721 -29.34 -13.23 -18.67
C THR A 721 -27.84 -13.30 -18.33
N ALA A 722 -27.11 -14.31 -18.82
CA ALA A 722 -25.64 -14.36 -18.71
C ALA A 722 -24.93 -13.19 -19.43
N PHE A 723 -25.61 -12.51 -20.37
CA PHE A 723 -25.06 -11.32 -21.06
C PHE A 723 -24.69 -10.20 -20.09
N GLY A 724 -25.47 -9.99 -19.02
CA GLY A 724 -25.20 -8.93 -18.04
C GLY A 724 -23.83 -9.12 -17.38
N ASN A 725 -23.61 -10.30 -16.80
CA ASN A 725 -22.33 -10.65 -16.18
C ASN A 725 -21.16 -10.60 -17.17
N LEU A 726 -21.32 -11.18 -18.36
CA LEU A 726 -20.29 -11.15 -19.40
C LEU A 726 -19.98 -9.72 -19.84
N ALA A 727 -20.98 -8.84 -19.96
CA ALA A 727 -20.77 -7.44 -20.29
C ALA A 727 -20.00 -6.71 -19.18
N LEU A 728 -20.31 -6.96 -17.90
CA LEU A 728 -19.56 -6.42 -16.78
C LEU A 728 -18.09 -6.86 -16.83
N ALA A 729 -17.85 -8.16 -17.03
CA ALA A 729 -16.52 -8.75 -16.99
C ALA A 729 -15.58 -8.13 -18.03
N TYR A 730 -16.09 -7.77 -19.21
CA TYR A 730 -15.30 -7.11 -20.27
C TYR A 730 -15.31 -5.57 -20.22
N GLY A 731 -15.84 -4.95 -19.16
CA GLY A 731 -16.09 -3.51 -19.01
C GLY A 731 -14.89 -2.57 -18.87
N ALA A 732 -13.72 -2.92 -19.41
CA ALA A 732 -12.48 -2.16 -19.24
C ALA A 732 -12.44 -0.84 -20.06
N ALA A 733 -13.32 -0.65 -21.05
CA ALA A 733 -13.31 0.54 -21.91
C ALA A 733 -13.46 1.87 -21.15
N VAL A 734 -14.11 1.82 -19.99
CA VAL A 734 -14.37 2.94 -19.06
C VAL A 734 -13.08 3.61 -18.55
N VAL A 735 -11.96 2.87 -18.46
CA VAL A 735 -10.66 3.40 -17.97
C VAL A 735 -9.68 3.72 -19.11
N ILE A 736 -9.98 3.31 -20.34
CA ILE A 736 -9.07 3.47 -21.49
C ILE A 736 -8.73 4.93 -21.81
N PRO A 737 -9.67 5.89 -21.76
CA PRO A 737 -9.34 7.30 -22.02
C PRO A 737 -8.26 7.84 -21.09
N ASP A 738 -8.34 7.49 -19.80
CA ASP A 738 -7.36 7.91 -18.80
C ASP A 738 -6.01 7.19 -18.98
N LEU A 739 -6.03 5.88 -19.25
CA LEU A 739 -4.81 5.11 -19.51
C LEU A 739 -4.09 5.55 -20.79
N GLN A 740 -4.83 5.82 -21.86
CA GLN A 740 -4.28 6.26 -23.14
C GLN A 740 -3.66 7.65 -23.03
N ARG A 741 -4.27 8.57 -22.27
CA ARG A 741 -3.73 9.91 -22.02
C ARG A 741 -2.43 9.88 -21.21
N GLN A 742 -2.27 8.90 -20.32
CA GLN A 742 -1.06 8.73 -19.50
C GLN A 742 0.07 7.99 -20.22
N HIS A 743 -0.21 7.40 -21.39
CA HIS A 743 0.76 6.66 -22.20
C HIS A 743 1.62 7.63 -23.02
N SER A 744 2.94 7.45 -23.00
CA SER A 744 3.87 8.33 -23.74
C SER A 744 3.69 8.26 -25.27
N GLN A 745 3.23 7.12 -25.79
CA GLN A 745 2.97 6.84 -27.21
C GLN A 745 1.54 6.29 -27.46
N PRO A 746 0.51 7.15 -27.50
CA PRO A 746 -0.89 6.72 -27.54
C PRO A 746 -1.25 5.90 -28.79
N GLU A 747 -0.49 5.99 -29.88
CA GLU A 747 -0.72 5.19 -31.09
C GLU A 747 -0.58 3.67 -30.88
N ARG A 748 0.05 3.24 -29.79
CA ARG A 748 0.22 1.81 -29.47
C ARG A 748 -0.96 1.21 -28.72
N MET A 749 -1.87 2.04 -28.20
CA MET A 749 -2.95 1.61 -27.32
C MET A 749 -3.84 0.50 -27.90
N PRO A 750 -4.22 0.51 -29.21
CA PRO A 750 -4.97 -0.60 -29.81
C PRO A 750 -4.29 -1.97 -29.68
N ARG A 751 -2.96 -2.02 -29.79
CA ARG A 751 -2.18 -3.26 -29.66
C ARG A 751 -2.16 -3.74 -28.21
N ILE A 752 -2.01 -2.81 -27.26
CA ILE A 752 -2.02 -3.08 -25.82
C ILE A 752 -3.36 -3.71 -25.43
N ILE A 753 -4.47 -3.09 -25.84
CA ILE A 753 -5.84 -3.57 -25.59
C ILE A 753 -6.05 -4.99 -26.12
N MET A 754 -5.66 -5.24 -27.38
CA MET A 754 -5.83 -6.54 -28.01
C MET A 754 -5.06 -7.64 -27.26
N VAL A 755 -3.81 -7.37 -26.85
CA VAL A 755 -2.99 -8.33 -26.10
C VAL A 755 -3.56 -8.55 -24.69
N SER A 756 -3.87 -7.48 -23.95
CA SER A 756 -4.30 -7.59 -22.56
C SER A 756 -5.66 -8.27 -22.41
N MET A 757 -6.66 -7.86 -23.20
CA MET A 757 -8.00 -8.46 -23.18
C MET A 757 -8.01 -9.85 -23.82
N GLY A 758 -7.16 -10.11 -24.81
CA GLY A 758 -6.98 -11.43 -25.39
C GLY A 758 -6.44 -12.45 -24.39
N VAL A 759 -5.37 -12.10 -23.65
CA VAL A 759 -4.83 -12.94 -22.57
C VAL A 759 -5.88 -13.14 -21.47
N GLY A 760 -6.61 -12.09 -21.10
CA GLY A 760 -7.73 -12.19 -20.15
C GLY A 760 -8.82 -13.18 -20.60
N THR A 761 -9.17 -13.18 -21.88
CA THR A 761 -10.16 -14.11 -22.45
C THR A 761 -9.73 -15.57 -22.33
N VAL A 762 -8.44 -15.86 -22.60
CA VAL A 762 -7.88 -17.21 -22.44
C VAL A 762 -7.94 -17.65 -20.97
N PHE A 763 -7.62 -16.74 -20.06
CA PHE A 763 -7.71 -17.00 -18.62
C PHE A 763 -9.16 -17.26 -18.18
N PHE A 764 -10.13 -16.46 -18.63
CA PHE A 764 -11.55 -16.65 -18.33
C PHE A 764 -12.06 -18.00 -18.84
N LEU A 765 -11.69 -18.38 -20.07
CA LEU A 765 -12.08 -19.67 -20.64
C LEU A 765 -11.51 -20.83 -19.80
N ALA A 766 -10.25 -20.73 -19.37
CA ALA A 766 -9.62 -21.76 -18.54
C ALA A 766 -10.33 -21.93 -17.19
N ILE A 767 -10.59 -20.82 -16.48
CA ILE A 767 -11.29 -20.85 -15.18
C ILE A 767 -12.75 -21.33 -15.35
N ALA A 768 -13.43 -20.90 -16.40
CA ALA A 768 -14.82 -21.31 -16.67
C ALA A 768 -14.94 -22.82 -16.88
N ILE A 769 -14.09 -23.39 -17.75
CA ILE A 769 -14.10 -24.82 -18.07
C ILE A 769 -13.73 -25.64 -16.83
N ALA A 770 -12.66 -25.27 -16.14
CA ALA A 770 -12.18 -25.99 -14.96
C ALA A 770 -13.21 -25.96 -13.81
N GLY A 771 -13.77 -24.79 -13.51
CA GLY A 771 -14.82 -24.67 -12.49
C GLY A 771 -16.09 -25.46 -12.85
N TYR A 772 -16.57 -25.34 -14.09
CA TYR A 772 -17.77 -26.06 -14.54
C TYR A 772 -17.57 -27.58 -14.56
N ALA A 773 -16.37 -28.05 -14.90
CA ALA A 773 -16.05 -29.48 -14.89
C ALA A 773 -16.20 -30.11 -13.49
N ALA A 774 -16.02 -29.33 -12.42
CA ALA A 774 -16.15 -29.80 -11.05
C ALA A 774 -17.57 -29.65 -10.46
N GLY A 775 -18.27 -28.54 -10.73
CA GLY A 775 -19.55 -28.22 -10.07
C GLY A 775 -20.82 -28.32 -10.93
N GLY A 776 -20.69 -28.41 -12.26
CA GLY A 776 -21.85 -28.49 -13.17
C GLY A 776 -22.82 -27.31 -13.02
N CYS A 777 -24.13 -27.59 -13.08
CA CYS A 777 -25.19 -26.58 -12.90
C CYS A 777 -25.35 -26.06 -11.45
N GLN A 778 -24.70 -26.69 -10.46
CA GLN A 778 -24.82 -26.34 -9.04
C GLN A 778 -23.84 -25.24 -8.57
N LEU A 779 -23.03 -24.69 -9.48
CA LEU A 779 -22.16 -23.57 -9.14
C LEU A 779 -22.97 -22.33 -8.78
N SER A 780 -22.58 -21.67 -7.69
CA SER A 780 -23.15 -20.39 -7.29
C SER A 780 -22.69 -19.27 -8.23
N GLY A 781 -23.22 -18.05 -8.01
CA GLY A 781 -22.88 -16.85 -8.76
C GLY A 781 -21.41 -16.45 -8.80
N ASN A 782 -20.61 -16.99 -7.88
CA ASN A 782 -19.22 -16.64 -7.68
C ASN A 782 -18.44 -17.91 -7.35
N LEU A 783 -17.29 -18.09 -7.99
CA LEU A 783 -16.40 -19.24 -7.79
C LEU A 783 -16.06 -19.44 -6.31
N LEU A 784 -15.68 -18.39 -5.59
CA LEU A 784 -15.30 -18.48 -4.18
C LEU A 784 -16.48 -18.81 -3.27
N PHE A 785 -17.69 -18.32 -3.59
CA PHE A 785 -18.90 -18.66 -2.83
C PHE A 785 -19.36 -20.09 -3.10
N SER A 786 -18.92 -20.71 -4.20
CA SER A 786 -19.17 -22.14 -4.46
C SER A 786 -18.25 -23.03 -3.63
N THR A 787 -17.05 -22.55 -3.26
CA THR A 787 -16.05 -23.37 -2.53
C THR A 787 -16.33 -23.52 -1.04
N VAL A 788 -17.09 -22.61 -0.43
CA VAL A 788 -17.29 -22.54 1.02
C VAL A 788 -18.68 -22.01 1.34
N ASN A 789 -19.24 -22.44 2.47
CA ASN A 789 -20.46 -21.81 2.97
C ASN A 789 -20.13 -20.41 3.52
N THR A 790 -20.80 -19.39 2.98
CA THR A 790 -20.53 -17.99 3.32
C THR A 790 -21.04 -17.59 4.71
N SER A 791 -22.03 -18.31 5.26
CA SER A 791 -22.54 -18.02 6.61
C SER A 791 -21.75 -18.72 7.72
N ASP A 792 -21.31 -19.97 7.47
CA ASP A 792 -20.44 -20.72 8.37
C ASP A 792 -19.35 -21.44 7.56
N PRO A 793 -18.13 -20.89 7.50
CA PRO A 793 -17.02 -21.47 6.74
C PRO A 793 -16.55 -22.85 7.22
N SER A 794 -16.95 -23.27 8.42
CA SER A 794 -16.62 -24.60 8.97
C SER A 794 -17.67 -25.67 8.65
N SER A 795 -18.85 -25.25 8.20
CA SER A 795 -19.93 -26.14 7.79
C SER A 795 -19.75 -26.64 6.34
N THR A 796 -20.56 -27.63 5.96
CA THR A 796 -20.61 -28.12 4.58
C THR A 796 -21.01 -26.98 3.63
N SER A 797 -20.22 -26.80 2.57
CA SER A 797 -20.56 -25.92 1.45
C SER A 797 -21.87 -26.33 0.80
N ALA A 798 -22.46 -25.43 -0.01
CA ALA A 798 -23.65 -25.76 -0.79
C ALA A 798 -23.44 -27.03 -1.63
N LEU A 799 -22.23 -27.24 -2.15
CA LEU A 799 -21.83 -28.41 -2.94
C LEU A 799 -21.57 -29.68 -2.12
N GLY A 800 -21.82 -29.70 -0.80
CA GLY A 800 -21.78 -30.92 0.00
C GLY A 800 -20.38 -31.39 0.43
N PHE A 801 -19.41 -30.47 0.57
CA PHE A 801 -18.08 -30.77 1.10
C PHE A 801 -17.58 -29.69 2.07
N VAL A 802 -16.63 -30.03 2.93
CA VAL A 802 -15.92 -29.07 3.80
C VAL A 802 -14.51 -28.88 3.23
N PRO A 803 -14.17 -27.69 2.71
CA PRO A 803 -12.86 -27.46 2.10
C PRO A 803 -11.73 -27.37 3.13
N ASN A 804 -10.48 -27.54 2.69
CA ASN A 804 -9.33 -27.18 3.50
C ASN A 804 -9.33 -25.66 3.82
N ARG A 805 -9.42 -25.32 5.11
CA ARG A 805 -9.52 -23.94 5.59
C ARG A 805 -8.34 -23.07 5.14
N GLY A 806 -7.12 -23.59 5.16
CA GLY A 806 -5.93 -22.86 4.73
C GLY A 806 -6.02 -22.43 3.27
N ALA A 807 -6.44 -23.32 2.37
CA ALA A 807 -6.64 -23.00 0.96
C ALA A 807 -7.70 -21.91 0.76
N VAL A 808 -8.84 -22.00 1.46
CA VAL A 808 -9.90 -20.97 1.42
C VAL A 808 -9.36 -19.61 1.87
N ILE A 809 -8.66 -19.57 3.02
CA ILE A 809 -8.07 -18.33 3.54
C ILE A 809 -7.13 -17.69 2.52
N MET A 810 -6.26 -18.47 1.87
CA MET A 810 -5.33 -17.93 0.88
C MET A 810 -6.06 -17.34 -0.32
N ALA A 811 -7.06 -18.04 -0.87
CA ALA A 811 -7.84 -17.54 -1.99
C ALA A 811 -8.58 -16.24 -1.64
N TYR A 812 -9.18 -16.19 -0.45
CA TYR A 812 -9.92 -15.03 0.04
C TYR A 812 -9.01 -13.83 0.33
N LEU A 813 -7.82 -14.05 0.93
CA LEU A 813 -6.85 -12.99 1.17
C LEU A 813 -6.32 -12.38 -0.13
N PHE A 814 -5.92 -13.20 -1.10
CA PHE A 814 -5.43 -12.70 -2.39
C PHE A 814 -6.52 -11.96 -3.18
N MET A 815 -7.76 -12.46 -3.15
CA MET A 815 -8.89 -11.76 -3.77
C MET A 815 -9.21 -10.46 -3.03
N HIS A 816 -9.13 -10.42 -1.70
CA HIS A 816 -9.34 -9.20 -0.93
C HIS A 816 -8.31 -8.11 -1.28
N VAL A 817 -7.03 -8.49 -1.41
CA VAL A 817 -5.97 -7.59 -1.88
C VAL A 817 -6.29 -7.04 -3.28
N HIS A 818 -6.72 -7.91 -4.21
CA HIS A 818 -7.16 -7.48 -5.53
C HIS A 818 -8.31 -6.45 -5.46
N ILE A 819 -9.35 -6.73 -4.68
CA ILE A 819 -10.53 -5.84 -4.53
C ILE A 819 -10.12 -4.48 -4.00
N VAL A 820 -9.30 -4.41 -2.95
CA VAL A 820 -8.82 -3.14 -2.37
C VAL A 820 -8.04 -2.31 -3.41
N ILE A 821 -7.22 -2.96 -4.23
CA ILE A 821 -6.43 -2.30 -5.27
C ILE A 821 -7.33 -1.84 -6.44
N ALA A 822 -8.13 -2.75 -6.99
CA ALA A 822 -9.00 -2.50 -8.13
C ALA A 822 -10.08 -1.44 -7.83
N PHE A 823 -10.58 -1.39 -6.58
CA PHE A 823 -11.55 -0.39 -6.14
C PHE A 823 -11.03 1.04 -6.40
N SER A 824 -9.77 1.31 -6.08
CA SER A 824 -9.18 2.62 -6.33
C SER A 824 -9.10 2.94 -7.82
N THR A 825 -8.62 1.99 -8.64
CA THR A 825 -8.48 2.16 -10.09
C THR A 825 -9.81 2.47 -10.77
N ILE A 826 -10.89 1.80 -10.35
CA ILE A 826 -12.24 1.95 -10.94
C ILE A 826 -12.92 3.24 -10.47
N THR A 827 -12.66 3.70 -9.24
CA THR A 827 -13.26 4.92 -8.69
C THR A 827 -12.58 6.21 -9.16
N MET A 828 -11.32 6.15 -9.65
CA MET A 828 -10.58 7.34 -10.09
C MET A 828 -11.29 8.16 -11.18
N PRO A 829 -11.81 7.58 -12.29
CA PRO A 829 -12.56 8.33 -13.29
C PRO A 829 -13.78 9.05 -12.70
N ALA A 830 -14.44 8.42 -11.72
CA ALA A 830 -15.58 8.99 -11.01
C ALA A 830 -15.17 10.26 -10.24
N PHE A 831 -14.08 10.17 -9.48
CA PHE A 831 -13.56 11.28 -8.71
C PHE A 831 -13.16 12.43 -9.64
N PHE A 832 -12.44 12.13 -10.72
CA PHE A 832 -12.04 13.13 -11.70
C PHE A 832 -13.24 13.86 -12.31
N MET A 833 -14.28 13.13 -12.71
CA MET A 833 -15.52 13.73 -13.22
C MET A 833 -16.22 14.57 -12.15
N ALA A 834 -16.40 14.03 -10.94
CA ALA A 834 -17.09 14.72 -9.87
C ALA A 834 -16.36 16.03 -9.49
N GLU A 835 -15.02 16.00 -9.43
CA GLU A 835 -14.19 17.19 -9.20
C GLU A 835 -14.38 18.21 -10.33
N ARG A 836 -14.43 17.76 -11.59
CA ARG A 836 -14.65 18.64 -12.74
C ARG A 836 -16.03 19.27 -12.76
N PHE A 837 -17.07 18.52 -12.43
CA PHE A 837 -18.45 19.01 -12.47
C PHE A 837 -18.82 19.86 -11.25
N LEU A 838 -18.51 19.38 -10.04
CA LEU A 838 -18.93 20.02 -8.78
C LEU A 838 -17.97 21.09 -8.29
N LEU A 839 -16.65 20.88 -8.44
CA LEU A 839 -15.64 21.84 -7.98
C LEU A 839 -15.15 22.77 -9.10
N GLY A 840 -15.46 22.45 -10.35
CA GLY A 840 -14.99 23.20 -11.51
C GLY A 840 -13.48 23.08 -11.76
N MET A 841 -12.84 22.10 -11.12
CA MET A 841 -11.44 21.75 -11.39
C MET A 841 -11.32 21.14 -12.79
N HIS A 842 -10.14 21.14 -13.40
CA HIS A 842 -9.85 20.59 -14.72
C HIS A 842 -10.64 21.23 -15.86
N LYS A 843 -11.18 22.45 -15.67
CA LYS A 843 -11.84 23.24 -16.73
C LYS A 843 -10.83 24.22 -17.32
N GLU A 844 -10.57 24.15 -18.62
CA GLU A 844 -9.83 25.22 -19.29
C GLU A 844 -10.69 26.49 -19.34
N GLN A 845 -10.07 27.63 -19.04
CA GLN A 845 -10.67 28.94 -19.33
C GLN A 845 -10.83 29.06 -20.84
N PRO A 846 -12.00 29.47 -21.35
CA PRO A 846 -12.15 29.72 -22.77
C PRO A 846 -11.16 30.83 -23.16
N VAL A 847 -10.27 30.54 -24.09
CA VAL A 847 -9.56 31.58 -24.84
C VAL A 847 -10.66 32.43 -25.46
N ILE A 848 -10.76 33.67 -25.00
CA ILE A 848 -11.70 34.65 -25.53
C ILE A 848 -11.34 34.83 -27.00
N ASP A 849 -12.26 34.43 -27.90
CA ASP A 849 -12.24 34.81 -29.30
C ASP A 849 -12.20 36.34 -29.39
N GLN A 850 -11.01 36.88 -29.64
CA GLN A 850 -10.82 38.27 -30.02
C GLN A 850 -10.18 38.33 -31.40
N GLU A 851 -10.81 37.68 -32.37
CA GLU A 851 -10.57 37.98 -33.79
C GLU A 851 -11.69 37.41 -34.67
N LEU A 852 -12.94 37.85 -34.45
CA LEU A 852 -13.96 37.76 -35.52
C LEU A 852 -14.94 38.93 -35.40
N GLY A 853 -14.40 40.12 -35.63
CA GLY A 853 -15.16 41.32 -35.87
C GLY A 853 -14.43 42.16 -36.92
N LEU A 854 -14.75 41.93 -38.19
CA LEU A 854 -14.97 42.97 -39.22
C LEU A 854 -15.29 42.31 -40.58
N ASP A 855 -16.38 42.80 -41.17
CA ASP A 855 -16.93 42.52 -42.50
C ASP A 855 -15.91 42.61 -43.66
N LEU A 856 -16.06 41.81 -44.73
CA LEU A 856 -16.66 42.25 -46.01
C LEU A 856 -16.59 41.19 -47.14
N ASN A 857 -17.61 41.25 -48.00
CA ASN A 857 -17.81 40.56 -49.28
C ASN A 857 -16.64 40.66 -50.30
N GLU A 858 -16.54 39.65 -51.18
CA GLU A 858 -16.67 39.73 -52.66
C GLU A 858 -15.64 38.92 -53.49
N LYS A 859 -16.18 37.99 -54.32
CA LYS A 859 -15.77 37.45 -55.65
C LYS A 859 -14.38 36.82 -55.96
N LEU A 860 -14.49 35.58 -56.46
CA LEU A 860 -14.06 35.06 -57.79
C LEU A 860 -12.55 34.90 -58.17
N SER A 861 -12.08 33.64 -58.09
CA SER A 861 -11.16 32.90 -59.02
C SER A 861 -9.65 33.28 -59.10
N PRO A 862 -8.78 32.49 -59.77
CA PRO A 862 -7.73 31.68 -59.10
C PRO A 862 -6.29 31.94 -59.63
N ALA A 863 -5.25 31.55 -58.87
CA ALA A 863 -3.94 31.08 -59.39
C ALA A 863 -2.88 30.99 -58.27
N ASP A 864 -2.35 29.76 -58.09
CA ASP A 864 -0.93 29.41 -57.94
C ASP A 864 -0.09 29.83 -56.70
N PRO A 865 1.00 29.06 -56.43
CA PRO A 865 1.27 28.47 -55.11
C PRO A 865 2.39 29.17 -54.33
N GLU A 866 2.65 28.61 -53.14
CA GLU A 866 3.71 28.95 -52.17
C GLU A 866 3.36 30.04 -51.14
N CYS A 867 2.92 29.59 -49.97
CA CYS A 867 3.29 30.27 -48.74
C CYS A 867 3.48 29.25 -47.62
N SER A 868 4.74 29.10 -47.22
CA SER A 868 5.19 28.41 -46.02
C SER A 868 4.59 29.10 -44.79
N TYR A 869 3.61 28.46 -44.16
CA TYR A 869 3.24 28.72 -42.78
C TYR A 869 3.70 27.53 -41.94
N THR A 870 4.82 27.70 -41.25
CA THR A 870 5.20 26.89 -40.10
C THR A 870 4.16 27.11 -39.00
N SER A 871 3.14 26.27 -38.95
CA SER A 871 2.30 26.12 -37.77
C SER A 871 3.12 25.43 -36.68
N ASN A 872 3.22 26.08 -35.53
CA ASN A 872 3.78 25.52 -34.30
C ASN A 872 2.91 24.32 -33.89
N LEU A 873 3.29 23.14 -34.37
CA LEU A 873 2.72 21.84 -34.04
C LEU A 873 3.60 21.17 -32.99
N GLN A 874 3.58 21.68 -31.74
CA GLN A 874 4.17 20.96 -30.60
C GLN A 874 3.77 21.55 -29.25
N ASP A 875 2.48 21.47 -28.91
CA ASP A 875 2.05 21.49 -27.52
C ASP A 875 1.31 20.19 -27.22
N ALA A 876 2.08 19.14 -26.92
CA ALA A 876 1.55 17.99 -26.19
C ALA A 876 1.36 18.43 -24.73
N PRO A 877 0.17 18.27 -24.12
CA PRO A 877 -0.05 18.70 -22.74
C PRO A 877 0.87 17.90 -21.80
N LYS A 878 1.74 18.60 -21.07
CA LYS A 878 2.62 17.99 -20.07
C LYS A 878 1.81 17.61 -18.83
N TYR A 879 1.88 16.35 -18.45
CA TYR A 879 1.33 15.75 -17.21
C TYR A 879 1.59 16.57 -15.92
N GLU A 880 2.64 17.39 -15.88
CA GLU A 880 2.94 18.28 -14.73
C GLU A 880 1.88 19.36 -14.46
N ASP A 881 1.10 19.78 -15.47
CA ASP A 881 0.11 20.86 -15.33
C ASP A 881 -1.16 20.40 -14.60
N GLU A 882 -1.55 19.13 -14.70
CA GLU A 882 -2.75 18.60 -14.01
C GLU A 882 -2.56 18.47 -12.50
N PHE A 883 -1.34 18.13 -12.06
CA PHE A 883 -0.96 18.14 -10.65
C PHE A 883 -0.92 19.55 -10.05
N ALA A 884 -0.83 20.60 -10.88
CA ALA A 884 -0.88 21.97 -10.40
C ALA A 884 -2.27 22.36 -9.86
N GLU A 885 -3.34 21.73 -10.35
CA GLU A 885 -4.71 22.11 -9.97
C GLU A 885 -5.15 21.50 -8.63
N TYR A 886 -4.58 20.34 -8.30
CA TYR A 886 -4.66 19.73 -6.97
C TYR A 886 -3.80 20.45 -5.92
N ARG A 887 -2.89 21.36 -6.34
CA ARG A 887 -2.07 22.13 -5.42
C ARG A 887 -2.87 23.29 -4.80
N GLY A 888 -2.98 23.27 -3.48
CA GLY A 888 -3.55 24.34 -2.66
C GLY A 888 -4.45 23.79 -1.56
N THR A 889 -4.30 24.27 -0.32
CA THR A 889 -5.02 23.74 0.86
C THR A 889 -6.54 23.77 0.70
N LEU A 890 -7.08 24.77 0.00
CA LEU A 890 -8.52 24.89 -0.24
C LEU A 890 -9.02 23.88 -1.27
N ASN A 891 -8.32 23.75 -2.40
CA ASN A 891 -8.67 22.77 -3.44
C ASN A 891 -8.47 21.35 -2.91
N MET A 892 -7.42 21.13 -2.12
CA MET A 892 -7.15 19.87 -1.42
C MET A 892 -8.32 19.47 -0.53
N LEU A 893 -8.74 20.37 0.36
CA LEU A 893 -9.87 20.08 1.26
C LEU A 893 -11.18 19.88 0.49
N ARG A 894 -11.42 20.65 -0.57
CA ARG A 894 -12.61 20.51 -1.42
C ARG A 894 -12.69 19.14 -2.08
N TYR A 895 -11.62 18.68 -2.73
CA TYR A 895 -11.65 17.37 -3.39
C TYR A 895 -11.67 16.23 -2.37
N MET A 896 -10.92 16.30 -1.26
CA MET A 896 -10.93 15.25 -0.23
C MET A 896 -12.33 15.08 0.37
N VAL A 897 -13.00 16.19 0.71
CA VAL A 897 -14.38 16.14 1.22
C VAL A 897 -15.32 15.54 0.18
N LEU A 898 -15.19 15.95 -1.09
CA LEU A 898 -16.00 15.39 -2.17
C LEU A 898 -15.80 13.86 -2.32
N ARG A 899 -14.55 13.39 -2.35
CA ARG A 899 -14.23 11.95 -2.46
C ARG A 899 -14.78 11.18 -1.26
N LEU A 900 -14.62 11.69 -0.04
CA LEU A 900 -15.20 11.08 1.18
C LEU A 900 -16.74 11.04 1.14
N CYS A 901 -17.39 12.09 0.64
CA CYS A 901 -18.84 12.08 0.45
C CYS A 901 -19.28 11.01 -0.57
N ILE A 902 -18.56 10.87 -1.69
CA ILE A 902 -18.82 9.81 -2.68
C ILE A 902 -18.67 8.44 -2.05
N LEU A 903 -17.56 8.19 -1.32
CA LEU A 903 -17.36 6.92 -0.61
C LEU A 903 -18.48 6.62 0.40
N ALA A 904 -18.92 7.62 1.16
CA ALA A 904 -20.04 7.45 2.10
C ALA A 904 -21.34 7.06 1.38
N VAL A 905 -21.64 7.69 0.23
CA VAL A 905 -22.80 7.33 -0.60
C VAL A 905 -22.68 5.90 -1.14
N LEU A 906 -21.49 5.49 -1.57
CA LEU A 906 -21.23 4.13 -2.05
C LEU A 906 -21.47 3.09 -0.95
N VAL A 907 -21.04 3.35 0.29
CA VAL A 907 -21.32 2.46 1.43
C VAL A 907 -22.81 2.33 1.67
N VAL A 908 -23.55 3.44 1.73
CA VAL A 908 -25.00 3.42 1.95
C VAL A 908 -25.71 2.64 0.84
N ALA A 909 -25.35 2.88 -0.42
CA ALA A 909 -25.91 2.13 -1.55
C ALA A 909 -25.59 0.63 -1.46
N SER A 910 -24.35 0.28 -1.11
CA SER A 910 -23.90 -1.11 -0.97
C SER A 910 -24.65 -1.85 0.14
N VAL A 911 -24.99 -1.18 1.24
CA VAL A 911 -25.78 -1.76 2.34
C VAL A 911 -27.16 -2.21 1.86
N PHE A 912 -27.80 -1.48 0.95
CA PHE A 912 -29.11 -1.84 0.38
C PHE A 912 -29.01 -2.92 -0.72
N LEU A 913 -27.87 -3.01 -1.41
CA LEU A 913 -27.68 -3.90 -2.57
C LEU A 913 -27.03 -5.25 -2.21
N ARG A 914 -26.64 -5.45 -0.95
CA ARG A 914 -25.80 -6.59 -0.52
C ARG A 914 -26.47 -7.96 -0.68
N ASP A 915 -27.79 -8.04 -0.51
CA ASP A 915 -28.51 -9.31 -0.44
C ASP A 915 -28.73 -9.95 -1.84
N HIS A 916 -28.52 -9.17 -2.91
CA HIS A 916 -28.72 -9.59 -4.30
C HIS A 916 -27.48 -9.30 -5.17
N PHE A 917 -26.30 -9.75 -4.70
CA PHE A 917 -25.01 -9.50 -5.37
C PHE A 917 -24.99 -9.89 -6.85
N LEU A 918 -25.61 -11.02 -7.22
CA LEU A 918 -25.66 -11.47 -8.61
C LEU A 918 -26.50 -10.55 -9.50
N ASP A 919 -27.69 -10.17 -9.04
CA ASP A 919 -28.56 -9.27 -9.78
C ASP A 919 -27.94 -7.87 -9.88
N LEU A 920 -27.19 -7.42 -8.86
CA LEU A 920 -26.41 -6.18 -8.92
C LEU A 920 -25.36 -6.22 -10.04
N VAL A 921 -24.62 -7.33 -10.14
CA VAL A 921 -23.59 -7.54 -11.18
C VAL A 921 -24.22 -7.59 -12.57
N ASP A 922 -25.28 -8.37 -12.75
CA ASP A 922 -25.98 -8.51 -14.03
C ASP A 922 -26.61 -7.17 -14.46
N PHE A 923 -27.23 -6.45 -13.53
CA PHE A 923 -27.80 -5.12 -13.76
C PHE A 923 -26.73 -4.10 -14.16
N THR A 924 -25.59 -4.08 -13.46
CA THR A 924 -24.48 -3.15 -13.74
C THR A 924 -23.90 -3.38 -15.14
N GLY A 925 -23.69 -4.63 -15.51
CA GLY A 925 -23.15 -4.99 -16.82
C GLY A 925 -24.13 -4.69 -17.96
N ALA A 926 -25.40 -5.07 -17.80
CA ALA A 926 -26.44 -4.86 -18.80
C ALA A 926 -26.77 -3.39 -19.06
N THR A 927 -26.60 -2.53 -18.05
CA THR A 927 -26.90 -1.10 -18.14
C THR A 927 -25.67 -0.26 -18.48
N ALA A 928 -24.90 0.06 -17.45
CA ALA A 928 -23.88 1.09 -17.44
C ALA A 928 -22.70 0.68 -18.32
N VAL A 929 -22.27 -0.57 -18.19
CA VAL A 929 -21.12 -1.09 -18.94
C VAL A 929 -21.48 -1.32 -20.40
N THR A 930 -22.66 -1.87 -20.70
CA THR A 930 -23.11 -2.02 -22.10
C THR A 930 -23.23 -0.66 -22.79
N ALA A 931 -23.79 0.35 -22.13
CA ALA A 931 -23.85 1.71 -22.68
C ALA A 931 -22.45 2.33 -22.87
N GLY A 932 -21.62 2.30 -21.82
CA GLY A 932 -20.32 2.99 -21.80
C GLY A 932 -19.19 2.29 -22.54
N SER A 933 -19.22 0.95 -22.62
CA SER A 933 -18.13 0.13 -23.17
C SER A 933 -18.43 -0.49 -24.52
N LEU A 934 -19.71 -0.58 -24.92
CA LEU A 934 -20.12 -1.18 -26.18
C LEU A 934 -20.82 -0.17 -27.09
N VAL A 935 -21.97 0.33 -26.66
CA VAL A 935 -22.86 1.13 -27.52
C VAL A 935 -22.25 2.48 -27.87
N LEU A 936 -21.85 3.28 -26.88
CA LEU A 936 -21.32 4.63 -27.12
C LEU A 936 -19.99 4.63 -27.91
N PRO A 937 -18.99 3.78 -27.58
CA PRO A 937 -17.78 3.64 -28.38
C PRO A 937 -18.02 3.37 -29.87
N LEU A 938 -18.89 2.40 -30.17
CA LEU A 938 -19.19 2.01 -31.55
C LEU A 938 -19.98 3.09 -32.29
N MET A 939 -20.91 3.76 -31.61
CA MET A 939 -21.61 4.91 -32.18
C MET A 939 -20.65 6.04 -32.55
N PHE A 940 -19.66 6.34 -31.68
CA PHE A 940 -18.66 7.36 -31.96
C PHE A 940 -17.77 6.98 -33.13
N TYR A 941 -17.31 5.73 -33.15
CA TYR A 941 -16.47 5.21 -34.23
C TYR A 941 -17.17 5.26 -35.59
N LEU A 942 -18.43 4.80 -35.65
CA LEU A 942 -19.23 4.89 -36.87
C LEU A 942 -19.43 6.32 -37.33
N LYS A 943 -19.69 7.27 -36.42
CA LYS A 943 -19.93 8.67 -36.78
C LYS A 943 -18.67 9.34 -37.31
N VAL A 944 -17.53 9.12 -36.66
CA VAL A 944 -16.26 9.77 -36.98
C VAL A 944 -15.63 9.18 -38.25
N PHE A 945 -15.64 7.86 -38.38
CA PHE A 945 -14.98 7.16 -39.49
C PHE A 945 -15.95 6.72 -40.59
N TRP A 946 -17.19 7.20 -40.61
CA TRP A 946 -18.24 6.73 -41.52
C TRP A 946 -17.77 6.56 -42.95
N THR A 947 -17.09 7.55 -43.53
CA THR A 947 -16.64 7.53 -44.93
C THR A 947 -15.42 6.66 -45.18
N LYS A 948 -14.59 6.42 -44.15
CA LYS A 948 -13.35 5.63 -44.22
C LYS A 948 -13.57 4.14 -44.00
N LEU A 949 -14.67 3.75 -43.36
CA LEU A 949 -14.96 2.36 -43.03
C LEU A 949 -15.50 1.57 -44.24
N PRO A 950 -15.08 0.32 -44.45
CA PRO A 950 -15.69 -0.56 -45.44
C PRO A 950 -17.10 -0.97 -45.03
N MET A 951 -17.94 -1.36 -45.99
CA MET A 951 -19.38 -1.64 -45.73
C MET A 951 -19.60 -2.75 -44.70
N TYR A 952 -18.75 -3.78 -44.67
CA TYR A 952 -18.89 -4.88 -43.72
C TYR A 952 -18.68 -4.43 -42.27
N GLU A 953 -17.72 -3.53 -41.99
CA GLU A 953 -17.49 -2.98 -40.64
C GLU A 953 -18.64 -2.07 -40.21
N ARG A 954 -19.22 -1.30 -41.14
CA ARG A 954 -20.38 -0.44 -40.85
C ARG A 954 -21.58 -1.26 -40.45
N VAL A 955 -21.93 -2.26 -41.26
CA VAL A 955 -23.07 -3.15 -40.99
C VAL A 955 -22.82 -3.96 -39.73
N GLY A 956 -21.61 -4.50 -39.54
CA GLY A 956 -21.24 -5.25 -38.34
C GLY A 956 -21.36 -4.41 -37.06
N SER A 957 -20.82 -3.19 -37.06
CA SER A 957 -20.91 -2.31 -35.88
C SER A 957 -22.35 -1.89 -35.58
N MET A 958 -23.17 -1.61 -36.61
CA MET A 958 -24.60 -1.31 -36.43
C MET A 958 -25.37 -2.51 -35.86
N LEU A 959 -25.08 -3.72 -36.36
CA LEU A 959 -25.68 -4.95 -35.83
C LEU A 959 -25.33 -5.15 -34.36
N ILE A 960 -24.06 -4.99 -33.99
CA ILE A 960 -23.60 -5.12 -32.60
C ILE A 960 -24.33 -4.10 -31.71
N ILE A 961 -24.43 -2.84 -32.12
CA ILE A 961 -25.14 -1.81 -31.35
C ILE A 961 -26.59 -2.22 -31.09
N VAL A 962 -27.31 -2.64 -32.13
CA VAL A 962 -28.73 -3.03 -31.99
C VAL A 962 -28.87 -4.25 -31.08
N VAL A 963 -28.09 -5.30 -31.30
CA VAL A 963 -28.15 -6.53 -30.50
C VAL A 963 -27.80 -6.25 -29.04
N CYS A 964 -26.68 -5.59 -28.75
CA CYS A 964 -26.28 -5.28 -27.38
C CYS A 964 -27.28 -4.35 -26.68
N THR A 965 -27.91 -3.41 -27.40
CA THR A 965 -28.93 -2.54 -26.81
C THR A 965 -30.18 -3.33 -26.43
N VAL A 966 -30.68 -4.21 -27.31
CA VAL A 966 -31.86 -5.04 -27.03
C VAL A 966 -31.59 -6.00 -25.88
N LEU A 967 -30.44 -6.69 -25.90
CA LEU A 967 -30.02 -7.59 -24.83
C LEU A 967 -29.81 -6.85 -23.50
N GLY A 968 -29.11 -5.72 -23.53
CA GLY A 968 -28.88 -4.88 -22.35
C GLY A 968 -30.18 -4.41 -21.71
N VAL A 969 -31.15 -3.93 -22.50
CA VAL A 969 -32.47 -3.53 -21.99
C VAL A 969 -33.24 -4.71 -21.41
N TYR A 970 -33.22 -5.87 -22.07
CA TYR A 970 -33.89 -7.07 -21.58
C TYR A 970 -33.34 -7.52 -20.21
N VAL A 971 -32.01 -7.66 -20.11
CA VAL A 971 -31.35 -8.09 -18.87
C VAL A 971 -31.46 -7.02 -17.79
N MET A 972 -31.37 -5.73 -18.13
CA MET A 972 -31.61 -4.63 -17.20
C MET A 972 -32.97 -4.72 -16.52
N ILE A 973 -34.04 -4.95 -17.30
CA ILE A 973 -35.40 -5.02 -16.75
C ILE A 973 -35.54 -6.22 -15.82
N TYR A 974 -35.02 -7.38 -16.23
CA TYR A 974 -35.12 -8.61 -15.45
C TYR A 974 -34.28 -8.54 -14.15
N ALA A 975 -32.99 -8.25 -14.27
CA ALA A 975 -32.10 -8.09 -13.11
C ALA A 975 -32.56 -6.96 -12.20
N GLY A 976 -33.05 -5.85 -12.77
CA GLY A 976 -33.62 -4.74 -12.00
C GLY A 976 -34.88 -5.13 -11.21
N LYS A 977 -35.76 -5.97 -11.79
CA LYS A 977 -36.93 -6.50 -11.07
C LYS A 977 -36.48 -7.31 -9.85
N ASN A 978 -35.56 -8.26 -10.03
CA ASN A 978 -35.07 -9.11 -8.95
C ASN A 978 -34.29 -8.32 -7.90
N LEU A 979 -33.50 -7.33 -8.32
CA LEU A 979 -32.67 -6.50 -7.44
C LEU A 979 -33.49 -5.59 -6.52
N PHE A 980 -34.62 -5.06 -7.00
CA PHE A 980 -35.44 -4.11 -6.23
C PHE A 980 -36.75 -4.70 -5.69
N ASN A 981 -37.19 -5.84 -6.21
CA ASN A 981 -38.41 -6.53 -5.80
C ASN A 981 -38.27 -8.06 -5.98
N PRO A 982 -37.48 -8.72 -5.10
CA PRO A 982 -37.17 -10.14 -5.21
C PRO A 982 -38.41 -11.02 -5.00
N ASP A 983 -38.51 -12.10 -5.76
CA ASP A 983 -39.53 -13.13 -5.58
C ASP A 983 -39.13 -14.04 -4.37
N SER A 984 -40.08 -14.45 -3.52
CA SER A 984 -39.81 -15.00 -2.17
C SER A 984 -39.34 -16.46 -2.10
N ASP A 985 -39.37 -17.19 -3.22
CA ASP A 985 -39.01 -18.61 -3.30
C ASP A 985 -37.98 -18.82 -4.41
N SER A 986 -36.70 -18.99 -4.04
CA SER A 986 -35.65 -19.39 -4.98
C SER A 986 -35.00 -20.69 -4.52
N ALA A 987 -34.88 -21.65 -5.45
CA ALA A 987 -34.17 -22.90 -5.20
C ALA A 987 -32.67 -22.63 -4.95
N THR A 988 -32.03 -23.48 -4.14
CA THR A 988 -30.58 -23.40 -3.85
C THR A 988 -29.74 -23.46 -5.13
N PHE A 989 -30.14 -24.30 -6.09
CA PHE A 989 -29.49 -24.44 -7.39
C PHE A 989 -30.48 -24.14 -8.53
N PRO A 990 -30.74 -22.86 -8.84
CA PRO A 990 -31.84 -22.46 -9.74
C PRO A 990 -31.60 -22.81 -11.22
N TYR A 991 -30.40 -23.28 -11.58
CA TYR A 991 -30.03 -23.60 -12.97
C TYR A 991 -30.10 -25.10 -13.28
N CYS A 992 -30.37 -25.93 -12.27
CA CYS A 992 -30.47 -27.38 -12.42
C CYS A 992 -31.93 -27.84 -12.61
N SER A 993 -32.11 -29.08 -13.08
CA SER A 993 -33.41 -29.75 -13.08
C SER A 993 -33.94 -29.93 -11.65
N ASP A 994 -35.25 -30.11 -11.50
CA ASP A 994 -35.95 -30.20 -10.21
C ASP A 994 -35.33 -31.24 -9.24
N GLU A 995 -34.73 -32.31 -9.76
CA GLU A 995 -34.02 -33.34 -8.98
C GLU A 995 -32.77 -32.79 -8.25
N PHE A 996 -32.08 -31.81 -8.83
CA PHE A 996 -30.80 -31.28 -8.34
C PHE A 996 -30.91 -29.85 -7.80
N GLN A 997 -32.13 -29.34 -7.59
CA GLN A 997 -32.40 -27.96 -7.16
C GLN A 997 -32.23 -27.73 -5.65
N SER A 998 -32.48 -28.75 -4.82
CA SER A 998 -32.46 -28.64 -3.36
C SER A 998 -31.23 -29.25 -2.70
N GLU A 999 -30.73 -30.39 -3.21
CA GLU A 999 -29.64 -31.15 -2.61
C GLU A 999 -28.42 -31.22 -3.55
N PRO A 1000 -27.19 -31.26 -3.02
CA PRO A 1000 -25.99 -31.44 -3.83
C PRO A 1000 -26.01 -32.80 -4.52
N TYR A 1001 -25.63 -32.84 -5.80
CA TYR A 1001 -25.62 -34.11 -6.57
C TYR A 1001 -24.54 -35.09 -6.10
N TYR A 1002 -23.55 -34.59 -5.36
CA TYR A 1002 -22.44 -35.35 -4.82
C TYR A 1002 -22.05 -34.77 -3.45
N VAL A 1003 -21.94 -35.65 -2.45
CA VAL A 1003 -21.49 -35.29 -1.09
C VAL A 1003 -20.23 -36.09 -0.79
N ARG A 1004 -19.13 -35.40 -0.49
CA ARG A 1004 -17.87 -36.07 -0.14
C ARG A 1004 -17.90 -36.48 1.33
N ASN A 1005 -17.96 -37.79 1.59
CA ASN A 1005 -17.74 -38.34 2.93
C ASN A 1005 -16.25 -38.53 3.21
N ALA A 1006 -15.79 -38.16 4.41
CA ALA A 1006 -14.38 -38.25 4.84
C ALA A 1006 -13.78 -39.68 4.86
N THR A 1007 -14.56 -40.70 4.52
CA THR A 1007 -14.14 -42.11 4.45
C THR A 1007 -13.80 -42.59 3.03
N ASN A 1008 -14.00 -41.75 2.01
CA ASN A 1008 -13.60 -41.98 0.61
C ASN A 1008 -12.42 -41.05 0.25
#